data_AF-A0A7C5GM85-F1
#
_entry.id   AF-A0A7C5GM85-F1
#
_cell.length_a   1.000
_cell.length_b   1.000
_cell.length_c   1.000
_cell.angle_alpha   90.00
_cell.angle_beta   90.00
_cell.angle_gamma   90.00
#
_symmetry.space_group_name_H-M   'P 1'
#
loop_
_entity.id
_entity.type
_entity.pdbx_description
1 polymer ?
#
loop_
_entity_poly.entity_id
_entity_poly.type
_entity_poly.pdbx_seq_one_letter_code
_entity_poly.pdbx_strand_id
1 'polypeptide(L)'
;GESDNEILITLDQKKIDAYGLSKQSIYQAISSISSIFPVGTVKQQGNHLYISTINGEKSQKRLEKTLLNINGKRLYLGDIASVDIGLAKPEHLSHFNGKPNLSLDIKKTKEGNAIALVKKVKNILKEYSQKYKGEIVFEAYTDTSVWIKNRLNLVSSNILFGLILVMLSLFLSLNFRIALVVGLGIPASFMITLIFADMIGYSLNMLTLLGALIALGMLVDEAIVVAENIYRHIEMGKSPRDAAIDGSVEMFPAVLTATLTTVFAFLPLLIMSGKMGVFMKVLPVMISILLLSSLFEAFYFLPLHAKEFFSMGKIHKIQEGENSFWGVMYSIYRKILGTLLKQKWLSLFILVASIIYGTISMAKITKFQLFPEFDVQQLYINGKVNINYKLEETEKFVTKVEKELLAKLDKDSVDSVTSVIGFRMNADQSIESGENLFQIFVNLHEKAPENFFDKYINPIFSLEYDGSDMIRHIKAQELVKDIQNRVINEVEQLKIDNKKVFEEFNVFAQQTGIVGHDIEIGFVAPTQKQTLKALSMLESNLSKIKGVHDIADNANEGERELKLRVNEYGQSLGLSEGYISSALRGSFFKGEYAKAFNQNGLVRIKVEDRYKDTQASIDNFKLTTPDSKVVALKDVCDFYYQKSFVRIFKEDGD
;
A
#
# COMPACT_ATOMS: atom_id res chain seq x y z
N GLY A 1 -6.41 0.98 -19.08
CA GLY A 1 -7.66 1.55 -19.61
C GLY A 1 -7.42 2.36 -20.86
N GLU A 2 -6.38 3.20 -20.89
CA GLU A 2 -5.93 3.83 -22.14
C GLU A 2 -5.24 2.80 -23.04
N SER A 3 -5.58 2.81 -24.33
CA SER A 3 -4.96 1.97 -25.35
C SER A 3 -4.37 2.88 -26.42
N ASP A 4 -3.14 2.60 -26.85
CA ASP A 4 -2.49 3.36 -27.91
C ASP A 4 -3.24 3.20 -29.25
N ASN A 5 -3.25 4.25 -30.08
CA ASN A 5 -3.69 4.13 -31.46
C ASN A 5 -2.74 3.19 -32.22
N GLU A 6 -3.30 2.19 -32.89
CA GLU A 6 -2.58 1.26 -33.75
C GLU A 6 -3.19 1.19 -35.16
N ILE A 7 -2.31 1.00 -36.14
CA ILE A 7 -2.70 0.55 -37.47
C ILE A 7 -2.36 -0.93 -37.51
N LEU A 8 -3.38 -1.78 -37.55
CA LEU A 8 -3.24 -3.22 -37.65
C LEU A 8 -3.36 -3.65 -39.12
N ILE A 9 -2.27 -4.19 -39.66
CA ILE A 9 -2.26 -4.79 -41.00
C ILE A 9 -2.35 -6.30 -40.83
N THR A 10 -3.50 -6.88 -41.15
CA THR A 10 -3.71 -8.33 -41.09
C THR A 10 -3.46 -8.94 -42.47
N LEU A 11 -2.37 -9.69 -42.60
CA LEU A 11 -1.97 -10.37 -43.84
C LEU A 11 -2.83 -11.62 -44.08
N ASP A 12 -3.20 -11.85 -45.34
CA ASP A 12 -3.87 -13.06 -45.79
C ASP A 12 -2.86 -14.01 -46.45
N GLN A 13 -2.40 -15.00 -45.68
CA GLN A 13 -1.34 -15.88 -46.13
C GLN A 13 -1.66 -16.63 -47.43
N LYS A 14 -2.93 -17.03 -47.63
CA LYS A 14 -3.32 -17.78 -48.82
C LYS A 14 -3.16 -16.95 -50.08
N LYS A 15 -3.42 -15.64 -50.00
CA LYS A 15 -3.22 -14.72 -51.12
C LYS A 15 -1.74 -14.48 -51.39
N ILE A 16 -0.96 -14.27 -50.35
CA ILE A 16 0.50 -14.08 -50.45
C ILE A 16 1.16 -15.26 -51.16
N ASP A 17 0.79 -16.49 -50.75
CA ASP A 17 1.28 -17.72 -51.35
C ASP A 17 0.82 -17.86 -52.82
N ALA A 18 -0.44 -17.52 -53.13
CA ALA A 18 -0.96 -17.55 -54.50
C ALA A 18 -0.23 -16.58 -55.45
N TYR A 19 0.21 -15.43 -54.93
CA TYR A 19 1.06 -14.50 -55.69
C TYR A 19 2.54 -14.91 -55.74
N GLY A 20 2.94 -15.96 -55.02
CA GLY A 20 4.33 -16.41 -54.93
C GLY A 20 5.26 -15.37 -54.31
N LEU A 21 4.76 -14.58 -53.35
CA LEU A 21 5.51 -13.51 -52.69
C LEU A 21 6.14 -14.02 -51.39
N SER A 22 7.33 -13.52 -51.06
CA SER A 22 7.93 -13.77 -49.75
C SER A 22 7.31 -12.84 -48.70
N LYS A 23 6.85 -13.41 -47.59
CA LYS A 23 6.39 -12.65 -46.42
C LYS A 23 7.43 -11.66 -45.90
N GLN A 24 8.71 -12.05 -45.87
CA GLN A 24 9.77 -11.17 -45.39
C GLN A 24 9.87 -9.90 -46.24
N SER A 25 9.79 -10.04 -47.55
CA SER A 25 9.79 -8.91 -48.48
C SER A 25 8.55 -8.04 -48.30
N ILE A 26 7.40 -8.63 -47.93
CA ILE A 26 6.19 -7.88 -47.56
C ILE A 26 6.42 -7.07 -46.28
N TYR A 27 6.97 -7.65 -45.21
CA TYR A 27 7.25 -6.89 -43.97
C TYR A 27 8.25 -5.76 -44.21
N GLN A 28 9.31 -6.01 -45.00
CA GLN A 28 10.26 -4.96 -45.39
C GLN A 28 9.56 -3.85 -46.17
N ALA A 29 8.71 -4.21 -47.14
CA ALA A 29 7.92 -3.23 -47.88
C ALA A 29 7.00 -2.43 -46.94
N ILE A 30 6.30 -3.08 -46.01
CA ILE A 30 5.42 -2.42 -45.03
C ILE A 30 6.21 -1.49 -44.11
N SER A 31 7.38 -1.92 -43.64
CA SER A 31 8.25 -1.09 -42.78
C SER A 31 8.68 0.21 -43.45
N SER A 32 8.72 0.22 -44.78
CA SER A 32 9.08 1.39 -45.60
C SER A 32 7.91 2.35 -45.91
N ILE A 33 6.65 1.97 -45.63
CA ILE A 33 5.46 2.75 -46.02
C ILE A 33 5.33 4.05 -45.19
N SER A 34 5.73 4.04 -43.93
CA SER A 34 5.47 5.15 -43.02
C SER A 34 6.68 5.48 -42.18
N SER A 35 7.51 6.39 -42.67
CA SER A 35 8.57 7.02 -41.89
C SER A 35 8.88 8.41 -42.44
N ILE A 36 9.11 9.36 -41.52
CA ILE A 36 9.77 10.62 -41.86
C ILE A 36 11.26 10.33 -41.85
N PHE A 37 11.88 10.26 -43.03
CA PHE A 37 13.31 10.08 -43.19
C PHE A 37 13.95 11.47 -43.32
N PRO A 38 14.66 11.96 -42.29
CA PRO A 38 15.46 13.17 -42.41
C PRO A 38 16.63 12.87 -43.35
N VAL A 39 16.81 13.68 -44.40
CA VAL A 39 17.90 13.50 -45.36
C VAL A 39 19.10 14.35 -44.93
N GLY A 40 18.87 15.59 -44.51
CA GLY A 40 19.91 16.50 -44.02
C GLY A 40 19.67 17.95 -44.42
N THR A 41 20.59 18.83 -43.99
CA THR A 41 20.55 20.25 -44.35
C THR A 41 21.56 20.55 -45.44
N VAL A 42 21.11 21.06 -46.57
CA VAL A 42 21.99 21.63 -47.60
C VAL A 42 22.31 23.07 -47.18
N LYS A 43 23.58 23.30 -46.84
CA LYS A 43 24.06 24.63 -46.45
C LYS A 43 24.39 25.45 -47.70
N GLN A 44 23.56 26.44 -48.02
CA GLN A 44 23.84 27.46 -49.04
C GLN A 44 24.07 28.82 -48.39
N GLN A 45 24.90 29.66 -49.03
CA GLN A 45 25.27 30.97 -48.51
C GLN A 45 24.03 31.89 -48.49
N GLY A 46 23.55 32.20 -47.30
CA GLY A 46 22.36 33.04 -47.08
C GLY A 46 21.03 32.30 -46.96
N ASN A 47 20.98 30.98 -47.22
CA ASN A 47 19.77 30.19 -46.98
C ASN A 47 20.10 28.70 -46.76
N HIS A 48 19.69 28.14 -45.64
CA HIS A 48 19.84 26.70 -45.37
C HIS A 48 18.53 25.98 -45.73
N LEU A 49 18.62 24.91 -46.52
CA LEU A 49 17.46 24.09 -46.90
C LEU A 49 17.51 22.74 -46.18
N TYR A 50 16.57 22.49 -45.27
CA TYR A 50 16.41 21.19 -44.64
C TYR A 50 15.52 20.28 -45.50
N ILE A 51 16.03 19.09 -45.83
CA ILE A 51 15.35 18.10 -46.65
C ILE A 51 14.92 16.92 -45.78
N SER A 52 13.63 16.59 -45.82
CA SER A 52 13.05 15.41 -45.17
C SER A 52 11.90 14.87 -46.01
N THR A 53 11.56 13.58 -45.86
CA THR A 53 10.35 13.03 -46.47
C THR A 53 9.10 13.51 -45.73
N ILE A 54 7.98 13.57 -46.46
CA ILE A 54 6.67 13.79 -45.85
C ILE A 54 6.17 12.46 -45.31
N ASN A 55 5.57 12.51 -44.13
CA ASN A 55 4.96 11.36 -43.49
C ASN A 55 3.91 10.67 -44.41
N GLY A 56 3.92 9.33 -44.42
CA GLY A 56 3.12 8.51 -45.32
C GLY A 56 1.60 8.61 -45.12
N GLU A 57 0.85 7.83 -45.90
CA GLU A 57 -0.61 7.86 -45.92
C GLU A 57 -1.25 7.44 -44.58
N LYS A 58 -2.30 8.16 -44.17
CA LYS A 58 -2.87 8.07 -42.82
C LYS A 58 -4.29 7.51 -42.76
N SER A 59 -4.92 7.30 -43.92
CA SER A 59 -6.28 6.75 -43.99
C SER A 59 -6.25 5.31 -44.45
N GLN A 60 -7.11 4.50 -43.85
CA GLN A 60 -7.26 3.07 -44.16
C GLN A 60 -7.36 2.82 -45.68
N LYS A 61 -8.26 3.54 -46.37
CA LYS A 61 -8.47 3.41 -47.82
C LYS A 61 -7.22 3.73 -48.66
N ARG A 62 -6.35 4.64 -48.19
CA ARG A 62 -5.11 4.98 -48.90
C ARG A 62 -3.98 4.02 -48.58
N LEU A 63 -3.90 3.54 -47.34
CA LEU A 63 -2.99 2.45 -46.96
C LEU A 63 -3.29 1.18 -47.78
N GLU A 64 -4.56 0.81 -47.91
CA GLU A 64 -4.98 -0.32 -48.77
C GLU A 64 -4.60 -0.12 -50.23
N LYS A 65 -4.65 1.11 -50.74
CA LYS A 65 -4.22 1.48 -52.11
C LYS A 65 -2.73 1.80 -52.23
N THR A 66 -1.93 1.52 -51.20
CA THR A 66 -0.47 1.70 -51.29
C THR A 66 0.11 0.61 -52.18
N LEU A 67 0.85 1.03 -53.20
CA LEU A 67 1.48 0.12 -54.15
C LEU A 67 2.77 -0.46 -53.55
N LEU A 68 2.83 -1.77 -53.42
CA LEU A 68 4.02 -2.50 -52.98
C LEU A 68 4.71 -3.11 -54.20
N ASN A 69 6.02 -2.89 -54.29
CA ASN A 69 6.87 -3.55 -55.29
C ASN A 69 7.69 -4.64 -54.61
N ILE A 70 7.33 -5.90 -54.87
CA ILE A 70 7.93 -7.06 -54.20
C ILE A 70 8.40 -8.02 -55.28
N ASN A 71 9.72 -8.24 -55.36
CA ASN A 71 10.36 -9.12 -56.34
C ASN A 71 9.91 -8.84 -57.80
N GLY A 72 9.75 -7.56 -58.16
CA GLY A 72 9.34 -7.12 -59.50
C GLY A 72 7.84 -7.17 -59.78
N LYS A 73 7.02 -7.66 -58.83
CA LYS A 73 5.55 -7.65 -58.91
C LYS A 73 5.00 -6.41 -58.21
N ARG A 74 4.05 -5.73 -58.86
CA ARG A 74 3.33 -4.58 -58.31
C ARG A 74 1.94 -5.01 -57.89
N LEU A 75 1.61 -4.80 -56.62
CA LEU A 75 0.30 -5.08 -56.05
C LEU A 75 -0.08 -4.02 -55.02
N TYR A 76 -1.37 -3.86 -54.75
CA TYR A 76 -1.82 -3.01 -53.66
C TYR A 76 -1.75 -3.76 -52.33
N LEU A 77 -1.50 -3.05 -51.23
CA LEU A 77 -1.53 -3.65 -49.88
C LEU A 77 -2.87 -4.36 -49.62
N GLY A 78 -3.99 -3.77 -50.07
CA GLY A 78 -5.33 -4.34 -49.97
C GLY A 78 -5.53 -5.66 -50.71
N ASP A 79 -4.67 -5.97 -51.69
CA ASP A 79 -4.76 -7.25 -52.43
C ASP A 79 -4.33 -8.43 -51.54
N ILE A 80 -3.44 -8.19 -50.57
CA ILE A 80 -2.82 -9.23 -49.71
C ILE A 80 -3.09 -9.03 -48.21
N ALA A 81 -3.66 -7.90 -47.80
CA ALA A 81 -3.87 -7.55 -46.40
C ALA A 81 -5.16 -6.76 -46.19
N SER A 82 -5.74 -6.84 -45.00
CA SER A 82 -6.72 -5.87 -44.52
C SER A 82 -6.04 -4.89 -43.56
N VAL A 83 -6.37 -3.60 -43.66
CA VAL A 83 -5.85 -2.58 -42.76
C VAL A 83 -6.98 -2.16 -41.84
N ASP A 84 -6.75 -2.18 -40.53
CA ASP A 84 -7.64 -1.64 -39.51
C ASP A 84 -6.91 -0.52 -38.77
N ILE A 85 -7.61 0.56 -38.43
CA ILE A 85 -7.06 1.67 -37.66
C ILE A 85 -7.93 1.83 -36.43
N GLY A 86 -7.38 1.51 -35.27
CA GLY A 86 -8.14 1.46 -34.04
C GLY A 86 -7.26 1.57 -32.81
N LEU A 87 -7.81 1.18 -31.67
CA LEU A 87 -7.10 1.14 -30.40
C LEU A 87 -6.45 -0.23 -30.22
N ALA A 88 -5.25 -0.24 -29.63
CA ALA A 88 -4.61 -1.47 -29.22
C ALA A 88 -5.48 -2.24 -28.22
N LYS A 89 -5.32 -3.56 -28.21
CA LYS A 89 -5.93 -4.40 -27.17
C LYS A 89 -5.43 -3.97 -25.79
N PRO A 90 -6.29 -3.89 -24.78
CA PRO A 90 -5.88 -3.55 -23.43
C PRO A 90 -5.00 -4.65 -22.84
N GLU A 91 -3.96 -4.26 -22.11
CA GLU A 91 -3.14 -5.19 -21.30
C GLU A 91 -3.78 -5.49 -19.94
N HIS A 92 -4.66 -4.59 -19.50
CA HIS A 92 -5.37 -4.69 -18.23
C HIS A 92 -6.84 -4.30 -18.40
N LEU A 93 -7.71 -5.06 -17.74
CA LEU A 93 -9.14 -4.79 -17.63
C LEU A 93 -9.48 -4.53 -16.17
N SER A 94 -10.34 -3.55 -15.88
CA SER A 94 -10.75 -3.23 -14.52
C SER A 94 -12.26 -3.28 -14.39
N HIS A 95 -12.74 -3.85 -13.27
CA HIS A 95 -14.15 -3.83 -12.90
C HIS A 95 -14.36 -3.10 -11.57
N PHE A 96 -15.53 -2.49 -11.46
CA PHE A 96 -16.09 -1.95 -10.23
C PHE A 96 -17.48 -2.57 -9.99
N ASN A 97 -17.65 -3.26 -8.87
CA ASN A 97 -18.86 -3.99 -8.50
C ASN A 97 -19.38 -4.91 -9.63
N GLY A 98 -18.46 -5.64 -10.26
CA GLY A 98 -18.77 -6.60 -11.33
C GLY A 98 -19.07 -5.99 -12.70
N LYS A 99 -18.81 -4.68 -12.88
CA LYS A 99 -19.01 -3.98 -14.16
C LYS A 99 -17.69 -3.36 -14.65
N PRO A 100 -17.40 -3.38 -15.96
CA PRO A 100 -16.26 -2.67 -16.52
C PRO A 100 -16.24 -1.20 -16.12
N ASN A 101 -15.09 -0.73 -15.64
CA ASN A 101 -14.91 0.66 -15.21
C ASN A 101 -13.60 1.25 -15.75
N LEU A 102 -13.47 2.56 -15.60
CA LEU A 102 -12.21 3.28 -15.73
C LEU A 102 -11.81 3.78 -14.35
N SER A 103 -10.57 3.53 -13.94
CA SER A 103 -10.01 4.01 -12.69
C SER A 103 -9.15 5.26 -12.92
N LEU A 104 -9.17 6.17 -11.94
CA LEU A 104 -8.30 7.34 -11.90
C LEU A 104 -7.59 7.40 -10.54
N ASP A 105 -6.29 7.15 -10.56
CA ASP A 105 -5.47 7.17 -9.35
C ASP A 105 -4.99 8.59 -9.04
N ILE A 106 -5.31 9.09 -7.85
CA ILE A 106 -4.94 10.45 -7.41
C ILE A 106 -3.90 10.35 -6.30
N LYS A 107 -2.71 10.93 -6.53
CA LYS A 107 -1.65 11.01 -5.52
C LYS A 107 -1.50 12.43 -4.99
N LYS A 108 -1.41 12.56 -3.67
CA LYS A 108 -1.12 13.86 -3.03
C LYS A 108 0.37 14.22 -3.18
N THR A 109 0.67 15.51 -3.18
CA THR A 109 2.05 16.00 -3.07
C THR A 109 2.57 15.80 -1.63
N LYS A 110 3.88 16.00 -1.42
CA LYS A 110 4.50 15.89 -0.09
C LYS A 110 3.86 16.86 0.92
N GLU A 111 3.61 18.10 0.50
CA GLU A 111 3.02 19.17 1.32
C GLU A 111 1.47 19.13 1.37
N GLY A 112 0.84 18.29 0.55
CA GLY A 112 -0.62 18.21 0.48
C GLY A 112 -1.27 17.61 1.72
N ASN A 113 -2.27 18.30 2.27
CA ASN A 113 -3.17 17.80 3.32
C ASN A 113 -4.24 16.89 2.71
N ALA A 114 -4.21 15.60 3.05
CA ALA A 114 -5.10 14.60 2.47
C ALA A 114 -6.59 14.88 2.74
N ILE A 115 -6.96 15.23 3.97
CA ILE A 115 -8.35 15.47 4.38
C ILE A 115 -8.95 16.65 3.60
N ALA A 116 -8.22 17.77 3.52
CA ALA A 116 -8.67 18.95 2.80
C ALA A 116 -8.77 18.72 1.29
N LEU A 117 -7.81 17.97 0.70
CA LEU A 117 -7.81 17.67 -0.72
C LEU A 117 -8.96 16.75 -1.11
N VAL A 118 -9.21 15.69 -0.35
CA VAL A 118 -10.32 14.77 -0.62
C VAL A 118 -11.67 15.49 -0.57
N LYS A 119 -11.88 16.41 0.37
CA LYS A 119 -13.11 17.22 0.42
C LYS A 119 -13.33 18.01 -0.88
N LYS A 120 -12.26 18.57 -1.46
CA LYS A 120 -12.33 19.26 -2.76
C LYS A 120 -12.63 18.29 -3.90
N VAL A 121 -12.00 17.11 -3.91
CA VAL A 121 -12.25 16.07 -4.91
C VAL A 121 -13.70 15.59 -4.84
N LYS A 122 -14.22 15.26 -3.65
CA LYS A 122 -15.63 14.84 -3.46
C LYS A 122 -16.63 15.92 -3.91
N ASN A 123 -16.31 17.20 -3.72
CA ASN A 123 -17.14 18.29 -4.23
C ASN A 123 -17.17 18.32 -5.77
N ILE A 124 -16.02 18.17 -6.43
CA ILE A 124 -15.94 18.07 -7.89
C ILE A 124 -16.72 16.84 -8.39
N LEU A 125 -16.54 15.69 -7.75
CA LEU A 125 -17.28 14.47 -8.10
C LEU A 125 -18.79 14.65 -7.94
N LYS A 126 -19.25 15.34 -6.91
CA LYS A 126 -20.67 15.65 -6.70
C LYS A 126 -21.23 16.53 -7.83
N GLU A 127 -20.48 17.54 -8.25
CA GLU A 127 -20.85 18.41 -9.37
C GLU A 127 -20.94 17.62 -10.69
N TYR A 128 -19.94 16.78 -10.98
CA TYR A 128 -19.90 15.96 -12.18
C TYR A 128 -20.96 14.86 -12.18
N SER A 129 -21.22 14.23 -11.03
CA SER A 129 -22.29 13.23 -10.85
C SER A 129 -23.67 13.84 -11.10
N GLN A 130 -23.88 15.10 -10.73
CA GLN A 130 -25.11 15.83 -11.08
C GLN A 130 -25.17 16.18 -12.57
N LYS A 131 -24.06 16.62 -13.16
CA LYS A 131 -23.98 17.04 -14.57
C LYS A 131 -24.21 15.89 -15.57
N TYR A 132 -23.68 14.71 -15.27
CA TYR A 132 -23.75 13.52 -16.14
C TYR A 132 -24.72 12.46 -15.58
N LYS A 133 -25.72 12.88 -14.80
CA LYS A 133 -26.64 11.99 -14.10
C LYS A 133 -27.36 11.06 -15.07
N GLY A 134 -27.20 9.74 -14.86
CA GLY A 134 -27.80 8.70 -15.70
C GLY A 134 -26.95 8.26 -16.88
N GLU A 135 -25.86 8.98 -17.18
CA GLU A 135 -24.88 8.61 -18.21
C GLU A 135 -23.63 7.98 -17.59
N ILE A 136 -23.07 8.63 -16.56
CA ILE A 136 -21.82 8.22 -15.91
C ILE A 136 -22.04 8.18 -14.40
N VAL A 137 -21.61 7.08 -13.76
CA VAL A 137 -21.59 6.93 -12.32
C VAL A 137 -20.17 7.20 -11.83
N PHE A 138 -20.02 8.19 -10.95
CA PHE A 138 -18.73 8.53 -10.34
C PHE A 138 -18.73 8.04 -8.90
N GLU A 139 -17.86 7.08 -8.60
CA GLU A 139 -17.64 6.57 -7.25
C GLU A 139 -16.18 6.75 -6.86
N ALA A 140 -15.95 7.14 -5.61
CA ALA A 140 -14.62 7.23 -5.04
C ALA A 140 -14.42 6.07 -4.06
N TYR A 141 -13.49 5.18 -4.37
CA TYR A 141 -13.12 4.06 -3.52
C TYR A 141 -11.67 4.23 -3.02
N THR A 142 -11.32 3.59 -1.91
CA THR A 142 -9.98 3.66 -1.29
C THR A 142 -9.56 5.09 -0.86
N ASP A 143 -10.45 5.75 -0.13
CA ASP A 143 -10.23 7.09 0.43
C ASP A 143 -9.36 7.04 1.71
N THR A 144 -8.04 7.20 1.54
CA THR A 144 -7.11 7.22 2.68
C THR A 144 -7.38 8.32 3.71
N SER A 145 -8.13 9.38 3.35
CA SER A 145 -8.43 10.45 4.32
C SER A 145 -9.37 10.00 5.43
N VAL A 146 -10.23 9.00 5.16
CA VAL A 146 -11.14 8.40 6.15
C VAL A 146 -10.32 7.79 7.28
N TRP A 147 -9.37 6.92 6.96
CA TRP A 147 -8.47 6.32 7.95
C TRP A 147 -7.67 7.36 8.75
N ILE A 148 -7.13 8.39 8.08
CA ILE A 148 -6.39 9.48 8.74
C ILE A 148 -7.31 10.22 9.72
N LYS A 149 -8.51 10.60 9.26
CA LYS A 149 -9.50 11.36 10.03
C LYS A 149 -9.97 10.58 11.26
N ASN A 150 -10.33 9.31 11.11
CA ASN A 150 -10.82 8.49 12.22
C ASN A 150 -9.73 8.23 13.26
N ARG A 151 -8.49 8.06 12.82
CA ARG A 151 -7.36 7.94 13.74
C ARG A 151 -7.09 9.25 14.48
N LEU A 152 -7.09 10.40 13.79
CA LEU A 152 -6.93 11.71 14.44
C LEU A 152 -8.04 11.99 15.45
N ASN A 153 -9.29 11.68 15.10
CA ASN A 153 -10.46 11.80 15.97
C ASN A 153 -10.31 10.94 17.23
N LEU A 154 -9.97 9.67 17.08
CA LEU A 154 -9.79 8.74 18.19
C LEU A 154 -8.70 9.22 19.15
N VAL A 155 -7.55 9.66 18.62
CA VAL A 155 -6.46 10.14 19.48
C VAL A 155 -6.80 11.47 20.15
N SER A 156 -7.42 12.40 19.41
CA SER A 156 -7.83 13.70 19.97
C SER A 156 -8.89 13.55 21.05
N SER A 157 -9.88 12.67 20.82
CA SER A 157 -10.90 12.30 21.80
C SER A 157 -10.28 11.66 23.04
N ASN A 158 -9.31 10.75 22.88
CA ASN A 158 -8.59 10.15 24.00
C ASN A 158 -7.83 11.19 24.82
N ILE A 159 -7.17 12.15 24.18
CA ILE A 159 -6.47 13.25 24.87
C ILE A 159 -7.48 14.11 25.64
N LEU A 160 -8.59 14.50 25.02
CA LEU A 160 -9.58 15.38 25.65
C LEU A 160 -10.33 14.68 26.79
N PHE A 161 -10.71 13.42 26.61
CA PHE A 161 -11.30 12.60 27.66
C PHE A 161 -10.31 12.33 28.80
N GLY A 162 -9.05 12.01 28.48
CA GLY A 162 -7.97 11.86 29.44
C GLY A 162 -7.75 13.15 30.24
N LEU A 163 -7.77 14.31 29.58
CA LEU A 163 -7.70 15.62 30.23
C LEU A 163 -8.87 15.81 31.21
N ILE A 164 -10.10 15.47 30.82
CA ILE A 164 -11.26 15.55 31.71
C ILE A 164 -11.10 14.64 32.93
N LEU A 165 -10.61 13.40 32.73
CA LEU A 165 -10.36 12.48 33.83
C LEU A 165 -9.28 12.99 34.78
N VAL A 166 -8.20 13.55 34.25
CA VAL A 166 -7.15 14.17 35.07
C VAL A 166 -7.69 15.37 35.82
N MET A 167 -8.43 16.27 35.17
CA MET A 167 -9.10 17.40 35.82
C MET A 167 -10.04 16.93 36.93
N LEU A 168 -10.88 15.92 36.68
CA LEU A 168 -11.77 15.33 37.67
C LEU A 168 -10.97 14.77 38.86
N SER A 169 -9.88 14.05 38.59
CA SER A 169 -8.98 13.52 39.62
C SER A 169 -8.39 14.64 40.47
N LEU A 170 -7.91 15.73 39.84
CA LEU A 170 -7.39 16.90 40.55
C LEU A 170 -8.48 17.54 41.43
N PHE A 171 -9.71 17.69 40.92
CA PHE A 171 -10.82 18.24 41.69
C PHE A 171 -11.22 17.38 42.90
N LEU A 172 -11.07 16.05 42.81
CA LEU A 172 -11.38 15.13 43.91
C LEU A 172 -10.22 15.03 44.93
N SER A 173 -8.98 15.14 44.47
CA SER A 173 -7.78 14.95 45.29
C SER A 173 -7.24 16.23 45.92
N LEU A 174 -7.43 17.39 45.28
CA LEU A 174 -6.83 18.66 45.69
C LEU A 174 -7.90 19.72 45.97
N ASN A 175 -7.49 20.81 46.62
CA ASN A 175 -8.33 21.98 46.75
C ASN A 175 -8.70 22.51 45.35
N PHE A 176 -9.97 22.86 45.15
CA PHE A 176 -10.52 23.42 43.91
C PHE A 176 -9.63 24.50 43.26
N ARG A 177 -9.00 25.37 44.07
CA ARG A 177 -8.11 26.42 43.57
C ARG A 177 -6.82 25.87 42.98
N ILE A 178 -6.20 24.89 43.63
CA ILE A 178 -4.99 24.22 43.14
C ILE A 178 -5.34 23.47 41.85
N ALA A 179 -6.45 22.74 41.86
CA ALA A 179 -6.94 22.00 40.70
C ALA A 179 -7.20 22.91 39.48
N LEU A 180 -7.78 24.11 39.68
CA LEU A 180 -7.99 25.08 38.61
C LEU A 180 -6.68 25.62 38.02
N VAL A 181 -5.74 26.01 38.88
CA VAL A 181 -4.46 26.58 38.45
C VAL A 181 -3.66 25.55 37.63
N VAL A 182 -3.53 24.33 38.16
CA VAL A 182 -2.87 23.22 37.46
C VAL A 182 -3.61 22.87 36.17
N GLY A 183 -4.94 22.86 36.22
CA GLY A 183 -5.78 22.51 35.09
C GLY A 183 -5.69 23.45 33.89
N LEU A 184 -5.50 24.74 34.13
CA LEU A 184 -5.26 25.73 33.08
C LEU A 184 -3.87 25.57 32.43
N GLY A 185 -2.89 25.06 33.18
CA GLY A 185 -1.54 24.81 32.70
C GLY A 185 -1.45 23.69 31.68
N ILE A 186 -2.34 22.70 31.75
CA ILE A 186 -2.32 21.55 30.83
C ILE A 186 -2.59 21.99 29.37
N PRO A 187 -3.71 22.67 29.01
CA PRO A 187 -3.91 23.16 27.65
C PRO A 187 -2.81 24.12 27.17
N ALA A 188 -2.29 24.97 28.06
CA ALA A 188 -1.21 25.90 27.74
C ALA A 188 0.07 25.15 27.31
N SER A 189 0.45 24.12 28.07
CA SER A 189 1.60 23.26 27.75
C SER A 189 1.44 22.55 26.41
N PHE A 190 0.23 22.07 26.09
CA PHE A 190 -0.07 21.49 24.77
C PHE A 190 0.05 22.52 23.64
N MET A 191 -0.45 23.75 23.82
CA MET A 191 -0.32 24.80 22.80
C MET A 191 1.14 25.15 22.54
N ILE A 192 1.94 25.30 23.60
CA ILE A 192 3.39 25.54 23.48
C ILE A 192 4.05 24.39 22.71
N THR A 193 3.70 23.14 23.03
CA THR A 193 4.21 21.95 22.35
C THR A 193 3.89 21.96 20.86
N LEU A 194 2.66 22.29 20.49
CA LEU A 194 2.25 22.35 19.07
C LEU A 194 3.02 23.43 18.31
N ILE A 195 3.25 24.60 18.92
CA ILE A 195 4.05 25.68 18.33
C ILE A 195 5.49 25.22 18.09
N PHE A 196 6.14 24.63 19.10
CA PHE A 196 7.52 24.15 18.97
C PHE A 196 7.64 22.97 17.99
N ALA A 197 6.68 22.06 17.98
CA ALA A 197 6.67 20.94 17.04
C ALA A 197 6.58 21.45 15.59
N ASP A 198 5.71 22.41 15.32
CA ASP A 198 5.56 23.03 13.99
C ASP A 198 6.85 23.76 13.56
N MET A 199 7.49 24.50 14.49
CA MET A 199 8.77 25.18 14.23
C MET A 199 9.91 24.23 13.84
N ILE A 200 9.90 23.00 14.35
CA ILE A 200 10.91 21.97 14.04
C ILE A 200 10.48 21.11 12.82
N GLY A 201 9.32 21.39 12.22
CA GLY A 201 8.82 20.72 11.02
C GLY A 201 8.06 19.43 11.28
N TYR A 202 7.61 19.19 12.52
CA TYR A 202 6.72 18.07 12.84
C TYR A 202 5.26 18.46 12.62
N SER A 203 4.61 17.84 11.64
CA SER A 203 3.18 17.99 11.41
C SER A 203 2.36 17.30 12.51
N LEU A 204 1.16 17.79 12.81
CA LEU A 204 0.19 17.07 13.62
C LEU A 204 -0.30 15.80 12.89
N ASN A 205 0.20 14.64 13.29
CA ASN A 205 -0.13 13.33 12.74
C ASN A 205 -0.37 12.30 13.87
N MET A 206 -0.75 11.08 13.50
CA MET A 206 -1.03 10.01 14.46
C MET A 206 0.14 9.74 15.42
N LEU A 207 1.38 9.71 14.92
CA LEU A 207 2.55 9.39 15.74
C LEU A 207 2.89 10.54 16.70
N THR A 208 2.75 11.78 16.24
CA THR A 208 3.02 12.94 17.11
C THR A 208 1.98 13.04 18.22
N LEU A 209 0.71 12.80 17.90
CA LEU A 209 -0.37 12.78 18.90
C LEU A 209 -0.26 11.59 19.86
N LEU A 210 0.21 10.42 19.40
CA LEU A 210 0.48 9.28 20.28
C LEU A 210 1.57 9.61 21.31
N GLY A 211 2.65 10.26 20.88
CA GLY A 211 3.68 10.76 21.79
C GLY A 211 3.11 11.74 22.83
N ALA A 212 2.25 12.65 22.39
CA ALA A 212 1.58 13.60 23.27
C ALA A 212 0.60 12.92 24.25
N LEU A 213 -0.15 11.91 23.81
CA LEU A 213 -1.05 11.12 24.66
C LEU A 213 -0.30 10.37 25.76
N ILE A 214 0.84 9.75 25.44
CA ILE A 214 1.68 9.05 26.42
C ILE A 214 2.21 10.04 27.47
N ALA A 215 2.63 11.22 27.03
CA ALA A 215 3.14 12.25 27.92
C ALA A 215 2.05 13.01 28.70
N LEU A 216 0.78 12.99 28.29
CA LEU A 216 -0.33 13.63 29.01
C LEU A 216 -0.40 13.22 30.48
N GLY A 217 -0.16 11.94 30.78
CA GLY A 217 -0.20 11.42 32.15
C GLY A 217 0.96 11.89 33.02
N MET A 218 2.12 12.20 32.42
CA MET A 218 3.30 12.70 33.13
C MET A 218 3.31 14.22 33.23
N LEU A 219 2.66 14.91 32.28
CA LEU A 219 2.64 16.36 32.15
C LEU A 219 2.20 17.10 33.42
N VAL A 220 1.28 16.51 34.16
CA VAL A 220 0.56 17.20 35.24
C VAL A 220 1.34 17.13 36.55
N ASP A 221 2.25 16.16 36.67
CA ASP A 221 2.99 15.89 37.89
C ASP A 221 3.85 17.09 38.32
N GLU A 222 4.56 17.72 37.38
CA GLU A 222 5.38 18.90 37.68
C GLU A 222 4.54 20.07 38.20
N ALA A 223 3.43 20.36 37.53
CA ALA A 223 2.53 21.44 37.87
C ALA A 223 1.87 21.22 39.25
N ILE A 224 1.48 19.99 39.59
CA ILE A 224 0.92 19.65 40.90
C ILE A 224 1.93 19.91 42.01
N VAL A 225 3.15 19.39 41.87
CA VAL A 225 4.20 19.50 42.90
C VAL A 225 4.54 20.98 43.16
N VAL A 226 4.66 21.78 42.10
CA VAL A 226 4.92 23.22 42.24
C VAL A 226 3.73 23.93 42.88
N ALA A 227 2.50 23.67 42.42
CA ALA A 227 1.30 24.32 42.95
C ALA A 227 1.04 23.98 44.42
N GLU A 228 1.24 22.72 44.83
CA GLU A 228 1.11 22.28 46.21
C GLU A 228 2.18 22.90 47.10
N ASN A 229 3.42 23.03 46.61
CA ASN A 229 4.46 23.70 47.38
C ASN A 229 4.19 25.20 47.57
N ILE A 230 3.71 25.89 46.51
CA ILE A 230 3.25 27.28 46.62
C ILE A 230 2.15 27.38 47.68
N TYR A 231 1.16 26.50 47.63
CA TYR A 231 0.07 26.47 48.59
C TYR A 231 0.56 26.21 50.03
N ARG A 232 1.52 25.30 50.22
CA ARG A 232 2.19 25.04 51.50
C ARG A 232 2.84 26.31 52.08
N HIS A 233 3.53 27.10 51.26
CA HIS A 233 4.12 28.37 51.69
C HIS A 233 3.06 29.41 52.09
N ILE A 234 1.88 29.39 51.46
CA ILE A 234 0.76 30.23 51.86
C ILE A 234 0.19 29.77 53.22
N GLU A 235 0.09 28.47 53.47
CA GLU A 235 -0.32 27.94 54.78
C GLU A 235 0.67 28.28 55.91
N MET A 236 1.95 28.48 55.57
CA MET A 236 2.97 28.99 56.49
C MET A 236 2.85 30.50 56.77
N GLY A 237 1.89 31.19 56.14
CA GLY A 237 1.58 32.60 56.39
C GLY A 237 2.28 33.60 55.46
N LYS A 238 2.94 33.14 54.39
CA LYS A 238 3.56 34.04 53.40
C LYS A 238 2.51 34.72 52.53
N SER A 239 2.84 35.89 51.98
CA SER A 239 2.00 36.56 50.99
C SER A 239 1.88 35.70 49.72
N PRO A 240 0.78 35.74 48.94
CA PRO A 240 0.64 34.94 47.72
C PRO A 240 1.78 35.15 46.71
N ARG A 241 2.36 36.36 46.68
CA ARG A 241 3.51 36.66 45.82
C ARG A 241 4.77 35.96 46.31
N ASP A 242 5.10 36.09 47.59
CA ASP A 242 6.33 35.51 48.14
C ASP A 242 6.25 33.99 48.17
N ALA A 243 5.05 33.44 48.44
CA ALA A 243 4.79 32.01 48.36
C ALA A 243 4.94 31.46 46.94
N ALA A 244 4.48 32.19 45.92
CA ALA A 244 4.67 31.80 44.51
C ALA A 244 6.16 31.76 44.12
N ILE A 245 6.94 32.75 44.55
CA ILE A 245 8.38 32.80 44.25
C ILE A 245 9.13 31.70 45.00
N ASP A 246 9.00 31.66 46.33
CA ASP A 246 9.76 30.74 47.17
C ASP A 246 9.34 29.28 46.91
N GLY A 247 8.04 29.04 46.73
CA GLY A 247 7.50 27.71 46.45
C GLY A 247 7.98 27.14 45.13
N SER A 248 8.04 27.96 44.08
CA SER A 248 8.60 27.55 42.78
C SER A 248 10.11 27.35 42.84
N VAL A 249 10.87 28.30 43.40
CA VAL A 249 12.34 28.21 43.45
C VAL A 249 12.81 26.98 44.24
N GLU A 250 12.12 26.64 45.34
CA GLU A 250 12.44 25.45 46.14
C GLU A 250 12.27 24.15 45.35
N MET A 251 11.24 24.06 44.49
CA MET A 251 10.94 22.85 43.73
C MET A 251 11.75 22.73 42.43
N PHE A 252 12.30 23.83 41.90
CA PHE A 252 12.96 23.85 40.59
C PHE A 252 14.01 22.75 40.37
N PRO A 253 14.99 22.51 41.29
CA PRO A 253 16.02 21.50 41.07
C PRO A 253 15.47 20.06 41.02
N ALA A 254 14.50 19.76 41.88
CA ALA A 254 13.88 18.44 41.95
C ALA A 254 13.05 18.14 40.70
N VAL A 255 12.19 19.09 40.32
CA VAL A 255 11.31 18.97 39.15
C VAL A 255 12.13 18.90 37.86
N LEU A 256 13.11 19.80 37.67
CA LEU A 256 14.00 19.78 36.50
C LEU A 256 14.73 18.43 36.36
N THR A 257 15.25 17.90 37.47
CA THR A 257 15.98 16.62 37.46
C THR A 257 15.04 15.46 37.12
N ALA A 258 13.83 15.44 37.67
CA ALA A 258 12.82 14.44 37.35
C ALA A 258 12.44 14.48 35.86
N THR A 259 12.11 15.66 35.33
CA THR A 259 11.75 15.86 33.91
C THR A 259 12.90 15.43 32.98
N LEU A 260 14.14 15.84 33.26
CA LEU A 260 15.31 15.45 32.46
C LEU A 260 15.58 13.94 32.51
N THR A 261 15.35 13.29 33.64
CA THR A 261 15.49 11.83 33.77
C THR A 261 14.51 11.12 32.83
N THR A 262 13.26 11.60 32.77
CA THR A 262 12.26 11.07 31.83
C THR A 262 12.67 11.30 30.38
N VAL A 263 13.11 12.52 30.04
CA VAL A 263 13.61 12.85 28.68
C VAL A 263 14.76 11.91 28.28
N PHE A 264 15.74 11.70 29.17
CA PHE A 264 16.88 10.82 28.91
C PHE A 264 16.50 9.34 28.84
N ALA A 265 15.48 8.88 29.55
CA ALA A 265 14.98 7.51 29.44
C ALA A 265 14.45 7.19 28.02
N PHE A 266 13.91 8.20 27.31
CA PHE A 266 13.41 8.05 25.95
C PHE A 266 14.45 8.32 24.85
N LEU A 267 15.59 8.93 25.19
CA LEU A 267 16.65 9.27 24.23
C LEU A 267 17.21 8.08 23.41
N PRO A 268 17.36 6.86 23.96
CA PRO A 268 17.86 5.72 23.19
C PRO A 268 17.03 5.41 21.92
N LEU A 269 15.73 5.71 21.92
CA LEU A 269 14.87 5.52 20.74
C LEU A 269 15.28 6.41 19.56
N LEU A 270 15.97 7.53 19.80
CA LEU A 270 16.48 8.40 18.73
C LEU A 270 17.65 7.79 17.95
N ILE A 271 18.38 6.87 18.57
CA ILE A 271 19.58 6.24 18.01
C ILE A 271 19.21 5.09 17.07
N MET A 272 17.95 4.61 17.13
CA MET A 272 17.49 3.49 16.33
C MET A 272 17.59 3.76 14.82
N SER A 273 18.20 2.83 14.09
CA SER A 273 18.45 2.90 12.65
C SER A 273 17.38 2.18 11.83
N GLY A 274 17.45 2.30 10.50
CA GLY A 274 16.53 1.65 9.58
C GLY A 274 15.16 2.33 9.47
N LYS A 275 14.27 1.74 8.67
CA LYS A 275 12.92 2.29 8.42
C LYS A 275 12.12 2.43 9.72
N MET A 276 12.20 1.45 10.62
CA MET A 276 11.54 1.49 11.93
C MET A 276 12.05 2.65 12.82
N GLY A 277 13.37 2.93 12.77
CA GLY A 277 13.97 4.06 13.47
C GLY A 277 13.39 5.40 13.07
N VAL A 278 13.11 5.60 11.78
CA VAL A 278 12.47 6.84 11.28
C VAL A 278 11.09 7.04 11.91
N PHE A 279 10.29 5.97 12.05
CA PHE A 279 8.98 6.03 12.69
C PHE A 279 9.06 6.25 14.21
N MET A 280 9.95 5.52 14.89
CA MET A 280 10.04 5.57 16.35
C MET A 280 10.62 6.87 16.89
N LYS A 281 11.44 7.59 16.12
CA LYS A 281 12.02 8.89 16.51
C LYS A 281 10.98 9.96 16.86
N VAL A 282 9.77 9.87 16.32
CA VAL A 282 8.71 10.87 16.55
C VAL A 282 8.24 10.88 18.02
N LEU A 283 8.11 9.70 18.64
CA LEU A 283 7.63 9.56 20.02
C LEU A 283 8.52 10.26 21.07
N PRO A 284 9.83 9.96 21.18
CA PRO A 284 10.71 10.60 22.16
C PRO A 284 10.84 12.10 21.93
N VAL A 285 10.82 12.57 20.67
CA VAL A 285 10.84 14.01 20.36
C VAL A 285 9.59 14.69 20.92
N MET A 286 8.41 14.16 20.61
CA MET A 286 7.16 14.78 21.07
C MET A 286 7.00 14.73 22.58
N ILE A 287 7.36 13.61 23.23
CA ILE A 287 7.38 13.50 24.69
C ILE A 287 8.32 14.54 25.29
N SER A 288 9.53 14.68 24.73
CA SER A 288 10.52 15.64 25.24
C SER A 288 10.06 17.09 25.09
N ILE A 289 9.51 17.47 23.92
CA ILE A 289 8.98 18.82 23.70
C ILE A 289 7.82 19.09 24.68
N LEU A 290 6.92 18.11 24.88
CA LEU A 290 5.76 18.28 25.75
C LEU A 290 6.16 18.42 27.23
N LEU A 291 7.10 17.59 27.71
CA LEU A 291 7.63 17.68 29.06
C LEU A 291 8.39 18.98 29.31
N LEU A 292 9.22 19.42 28.37
CA LEU A 292 9.92 20.71 28.46
C LEU A 292 8.95 21.89 28.40
N SER A 293 7.86 21.77 27.62
CA SER A 293 6.80 22.78 27.57
C SER A 293 6.03 22.85 28.88
N SER A 294 5.75 21.71 29.53
CA SER A 294 5.15 21.65 30.87
C SER A 294 6.06 22.26 31.92
N LEU A 295 7.35 21.91 31.89
CA LEU A 295 8.33 22.50 32.79
C LEU A 295 8.37 24.03 32.65
N PHE A 296 8.36 24.53 31.42
CA PHE A 296 8.28 25.95 31.15
C PHE A 296 6.99 26.57 31.70
N GLU A 297 5.84 25.91 31.49
CA GLU A 297 4.55 26.35 32.02
C GLU A 297 4.54 26.42 33.56
N ALA A 298 4.98 25.35 34.23
CA ALA A 298 4.96 25.18 35.68
C ALA A 298 5.82 26.22 36.42
N PHE A 299 6.87 26.75 35.79
CA PHE A 299 7.76 27.74 36.40
C PHE A 299 7.53 29.18 35.94
N TYR A 300 6.89 29.41 34.79
CA TYR A 300 6.63 30.77 34.29
C TYR A 300 5.17 31.19 34.44
N PHE A 301 4.22 30.36 34.00
CA PHE A 301 2.80 30.72 33.96
C PHE A 301 2.06 30.32 35.24
N LEU A 302 2.29 29.09 35.71
CA LEU A 302 1.65 28.58 36.92
C LEU A 302 1.85 29.49 38.15
N PRO A 303 3.04 30.03 38.45
CA PRO A 303 3.21 30.88 39.63
C PRO A 303 2.46 32.21 39.52
N LEU A 304 2.31 32.73 38.29
CA LEU A 304 1.52 33.95 38.01
C LEU A 304 0.03 33.69 38.28
N HIS A 305 -0.51 32.59 37.75
CA HIS A 305 -1.89 32.19 38.01
C HIS A 305 -2.11 31.85 39.49
N ALA A 306 -1.20 31.12 40.12
CA ALA A 306 -1.27 30.77 41.54
C ALA A 306 -1.36 32.01 42.43
N LYS A 307 -0.53 33.04 42.17
CA LYS A 307 -0.59 34.33 42.88
C LYS A 307 -1.99 34.94 42.79
N GLU A 308 -2.58 35.00 41.61
CA GLU A 308 -3.91 35.61 41.40
C GLU A 308 -5.02 34.79 42.05
N PHE A 309 -5.09 33.49 41.77
CA PHE A 309 -6.15 32.62 42.28
C PHE A 309 -6.08 32.37 43.79
N PHE A 310 -4.87 32.29 44.37
CA PHE A 310 -4.72 32.13 45.81
C PHE A 310 -4.85 33.43 46.61
N SER A 311 -4.77 34.60 45.95
CA SER A 311 -5.05 35.90 46.60
C SER A 311 -6.53 36.13 46.91
N MET A 312 -7.44 35.33 46.33
CA MET A 312 -8.88 35.50 46.49
C MET A 312 -9.42 34.84 47.78
N GLY A 313 -9.51 35.57 48.90
CA GLY A 313 -10.22 35.14 50.12
C GLY A 313 -9.38 34.39 51.17
N LYS A 314 -9.96 34.16 52.36
CA LYS A 314 -9.27 33.53 53.51
C LYS A 314 -9.15 32.02 53.32
N ILE A 315 -7.93 31.52 53.19
CA ILE A 315 -7.63 30.09 53.18
C ILE A 315 -7.87 29.54 54.58
N HIS A 316 -8.97 28.78 54.74
CA HIS A 316 -9.23 28.04 55.97
C HIS A 316 -8.48 26.71 55.91
N LYS A 317 -7.75 26.41 56.98
CA LYS A 317 -7.10 25.12 57.18
C LYS A 317 -8.18 24.04 57.21
N ILE A 318 -8.25 23.18 56.19
CA ILE A 318 -9.12 22.01 56.22
C ILE A 318 -8.47 21.04 57.22
N GLN A 319 -8.88 21.09 58.49
CA GLN A 319 -8.61 20.00 59.42
C GLN A 319 -9.50 18.83 59.00
N GLU A 320 -8.98 17.94 58.17
CA GLU A 320 -9.65 16.68 57.90
C GLU A 320 -9.81 15.90 59.21
N GLY A 321 -11.05 15.70 59.65
CA GLY A 321 -11.33 14.87 60.83
C GLY A 321 -10.89 13.42 60.60
N GLU A 322 -10.54 12.72 61.68
CA GLU A 322 -10.11 11.31 61.64
C GLU A 322 -11.13 10.35 60.96
N ASN A 323 -12.39 10.79 60.81
CA ASN A 323 -13.47 10.05 60.11
C ASN A 323 -13.67 10.46 58.64
N SER A 324 -12.82 11.29 58.05
CA SER A 324 -12.84 11.58 56.60
C SER A 324 -12.37 10.36 55.79
N PHE A 325 -12.83 10.23 54.54
CA PHE A 325 -12.35 9.21 53.60
C PHE A 325 -10.81 9.16 53.53
N TRP A 326 -10.17 10.33 53.45
CA TRP A 326 -8.71 10.47 53.46
C TRP A 326 -8.07 10.08 54.78
N GLY A 327 -8.72 10.35 55.92
CA GLY A 327 -8.27 9.93 57.25
C GLY A 327 -8.23 8.41 57.42
N VAL A 328 -9.26 7.71 56.90
CA VAL A 328 -9.30 6.23 56.88
C VAL A 328 -8.18 5.67 56.01
N MET A 329 -7.99 6.20 54.80
CA MET A 329 -6.90 5.79 53.91
C MET A 329 -5.53 6.01 54.54
N TYR A 330 -5.32 7.15 55.20
CA TYR A 330 -4.07 7.46 55.89
C TYR A 330 -3.80 6.49 57.06
N SER A 331 -4.82 6.13 57.83
CA SER A 331 -4.69 5.16 58.92
C SER A 331 -4.30 3.76 58.41
N ILE A 332 -4.94 3.30 57.33
CA ILE A 332 -4.61 2.03 56.67
C ILE A 332 -3.17 2.06 56.16
N TYR A 333 -2.81 3.11 55.43
CA TYR A 333 -1.45 3.31 54.91
C TYR A 333 -0.41 3.26 56.03
N ARG A 334 -0.61 4.00 57.12
CA ARG A 334 0.30 4.03 58.27
C ARG A 334 0.45 2.67 58.94
N LYS A 335 -0.63 1.90 59.05
CA LYS A 335 -0.60 0.54 59.62
C LYS A 335 0.19 -0.44 58.74
N ILE A 336 -0.01 -0.39 57.42
CA ILE A 336 0.74 -1.19 56.45
C ILE A 336 2.22 -0.80 56.48
N LEU A 337 2.53 0.49 56.31
CA LEU A 337 3.89 1.01 56.31
C LEU A 337 4.62 0.67 57.62
N GLY A 338 3.96 0.85 58.77
CA GLY A 338 4.53 0.50 60.06
C GLY A 338 4.87 -0.98 60.19
N THR A 339 4.06 -1.86 59.59
CA THR A 339 4.32 -3.31 59.57
C THR A 339 5.50 -3.65 58.66
N LEU A 340 5.56 -3.05 57.47
CA LEU A 340 6.66 -3.25 56.52
C LEU A 340 8.00 -2.73 57.06
N LEU A 341 8.00 -1.56 57.70
CA LEU A 341 9.20 -0.98 58.29
C LEU A 341 9.72 -1.78 59.50
N LYS A 342 8.82 -2.37 60.30
CA LYS A 342 9.20 -3.26 61.41
C LYS A 342 9.94 -4.51 60.91
N GLN A 343 9.61 -5.02 59.72
CA GLN A 343 10.21 -6.21 59.12
C GLN A 343 10.96 -5.91 57.81
N LYS A 344 11.73 -4.80 57.79
CA LYS A 344 12.33 -4.23 56.57
C LYS A 344 13.02 -5.23 55.63
N TRP A 345 13.79 -6.18 56.15
CA TRP A 345 14.52 -7.16 55.32
C TRP A 345 13.59 -8.20 54.69
N LEU A 346 12.60 -8.68 55.44
CA LEU A 346 11.60 -9.61 54.93
C LEU A 346 10.72 -8.92 53.89
N SER A 347 10.28 -7.68 54.16
CA SER A 347 9.51 -6.87 53.22
C SER A 347 10.29 -6.58 51.93
N LEU A 348 11.57 -6.23 52.03
CA LEU A 348 12.43 -6.03 50.86
C LEU A 348 12.59 -7.32 50.05
N PHE A 349 12.83 -8.45 50.72
CA PHE A 349 12.94 -9.75 50.06
C PHE A 349 11.65 -10.12 49.34
N ILE A 350 10.49 -10.00 49.99
CA ILE A 350 9.19 -10.27 49.36
C ILE A 350 8.97 -9.35 48.16
N LEU A 351 9.29 -8.06 48.28
CA LEU A 351 9.17 -7.11 47.17
C LEU A 351 10.04 -7.52 45.98
N VAL A 352 11.33 -7.75 46.18
CA VAL A 352 12.24 -8.15 45.09
C VAL A 352 11.88 -9.52 44.51
N ALA A 353 11.58 -10.50 45.36
CA ALA A 353 11.18 -11.84 44.93
C ALA A 353 9.88 -11.80 44.12
N SER A 354 8.90 -10.98 44.53
CA SER A 354 7.64 -10.84 43.81
C SER A 354 7.81 -10.20 42.43
N ILE A 355 8.68 -9.17 42.31
CA ILE A 355 9.03 -8.55 41.02
C ILE A 355 9.73 -9.56 40.09
N ILE A 356 10.73 -10.31 40.60
CA ILE A 356 11.45 -11.30 39.80
C ILE A 356 10.51 -12.43 39.36
N TYR A 357 9.73 -12.97 40.29
CA TYR A 357 8.76 -14.04 40.00
C TYR A 357 7.70 -13.60 39.00
N GLY A 358 7.14 -12.39 39.17
CA GLY A 358 6.18 -11.80 38.25
C GLY A 358 6.76 -11.61 36.85
N THR A 359 7.98 -11.09 36.76
CA THR A 359 8.69 -10.89 35.48
C THR A 359 8.93 -12.22 34.77
N ILE A 360 9.44 -13.24 35.46
CA ILE A 360 9.70 -14.57 34.87
C ILE A 360 8.39 -15.25 34.45
N SER A 361 7.36 -15.16 35.27
CA SER A 361 6.05 -15.76 34.97
C SER A 361 5.42 -15.10 33.74
N MET A 362 5.45 -13.77 33.66
CA MET A 362 4.91 -13.03 32.53
C MET A 362 5.71 -13.27 31.24
N ALA A 363 7.04 -13.34 31.33
CA ALA A 363 7.91 -13.63 30.19
C ALA A 363 7.64 -15.02 29.58
N LYS A 364 7.22 -16.01 30.39
CA LYS A 364 6.87 -17.36 29.89
C LYS A 364 5.51 -17.41 29.20
N ILE A 365 4.58 -16.54 29.57
CA ILE A 365 3.19 -16.54 29.05
C ILE A 365 3.07 -15.62 27.83
N THR A 366 3.79 -14.50 27.82
CA THR A 366 3.65 -13.46 26.81
C THR A 366 4.37 -13.86 25.53
N LYS A 367 3.68 -13.75 24.40
CA LYS A 367 4.30 -13.89 23.08
C LYS A 367 4.83 -12.54 22.61
N PHE A 368 5.99 -12.55 21.98
CA PHE A 368 6.49 -11.35 21.32
C PHE A 368 5.61 -11.03 20.11
N GLN A 369 5.10 -9.81 20.05
CA GLN A 369 4.35 -9.28 18.92
C GLN A 369 4.92 -7.90 18.60
N LEU A 370 5.55 -7.78 17.42
CA LEU A 370 6.22 -6.53 17.02
C LEU A 370 5.21 -5.42 16.71
N PHE A 371 4.12 -5.76 16.02
CA PHE A 371 3.02 -4.85 15.70
C PHE A 371 1.69 -5.46 16.12
N PRO A 372 0.79 -4.67 16.74
CA PRO A 372 -0.57 -5.14 17.01
C PRO A 372 -1.31 -5.39 15.69
N GLU A 373 -2.21 -6.35 15.69
CA GLU A 373 -3.10 -6.56 14.55
C GLU A 373 -4.12 -5.42 14.49
N PHE A 374 -4.11 -4.67 13.39
CA PHE A 374 -5.13 -3.66 13.12
C PHE A 374 -6.23 -4.26 12.25
N ASP A 375 -7.44 -3.78 12.49
CA ASP A 375 -8.56 -4.04 11.60
C ASP A 375 -8.40 -3.15 10.35
N VAL A 376 -8.42 -3.78 9.18
CA VAL A 376 -8.18 -3.10 7.90
C VAL A 376 -9.50 -2.85 7.17
N GLN A 377 -9.53 -1.82 6.33
CA GLN A 377 -10.70 -1.46 5.52
C GLN A 377 -10.65 -2.05 4.10
N GLN A 378 -9.63 -2.84 3.77
CA GLN A 378 -9.49 -3.46 2.45
C GLN A 378 -8.89 -4.86 2.58
N LEU A 379 -9.52 -5.81 1.92
CA LEU A 379 -9.01 -7.18 1.75
C LEU A 379 -8.53 -7.37 0.30
N TYR A 380 -7.54 -8.22 0.15
CA TYR A 380 -6.93 -8.53 -1.14
C TYR A 380 -7.23 -9.98 -1.47
N ILE A 381 -7.66 -10.21 -2.71
CA ILE A 381 -7.75 -11.53 -3.28
C ILE A 381 -6.87 -11.53 -4.53
N ASN A 382 -5.83 -12.32 -4.55
CA ASN A 382 -5.00 -12.47 -5.75
C ASN A 382 -5.12 -13.89 -6.28
N GLY A 383 -4.84 -14.05 -7.56
CA GLY A 383 -4.86 -15.37 -8.15
C GLY A 383 -4.25 -15.44 -9.52
N LYS A 384 -4.08 -16.69 -9.95
CA LYS A 384 -3.49 -17.09 -11.21
C LYS A 384 -4.38 -18.16 -11.82
N VAL A 385 -4.79 -17.95 -13.06
CA VAL A 385 -5.36 -19.01 -13.89
C VAL A 385 -4.26 -19.62 -14.76
N ASN A 386 -4.60 -20.67 -15.49
CA ASN A 386 -3.64 -21.29 -16.40
C ASN A 386 -3.03 -20.28 -17.37
N ILE A 387 -1.71 -20.33 -17.52
CA ILE A 387 -0.93 -19.38 -18.32
C ILE A 387 -1.33 -19.32 -19.81
N ASN A 388 -2.04 -20.33 -20.33
CA ASN A 388 -2.47 -20.37 -21.72
C ASN A 388 -3.80 -19.64 -21.98
N TYR A 389 -4.48 -19.13 -20.95
CA TYR A 389 -5.73 -18.37 -21.12
C TYR A 389 -5.43 -16.92 -21.53
N LYS A 390 -6.24 -16.41 -22.47
CA LYS A 390 -6.18 -15.00 -22.87
C LYS A 390 -6.82 -14.10 -21.82
N LEU A 391 -6.48 -12.82 -21.85
CA LEU A 391 -7.02 -11.81 -20.92
C LEU A 391 -8.55 -11.83 -20.82
N GLU A 392 -9.26 -11.95 -21.95
CA GLU A 392 -10.73 -11.98 -21.99
C GLU A 392 -11.33 -13.30 -21.45
N GLU A 393 -10.55 -14.38 -21.41
CA GLU A 393 -10.95 -15.64 -20.77
C GLU A 393 -10.75 -15.55 -19.26
N THR A 394 -9.63 -14.99 -18.80
CA THR A 394 -9.38 -14.67 -17.40
C THR A 394 -10.47 -13.75 -16.84
N GLU A 395 -10.85 -12.70 -17.57
CA GLU A 395 -11.96 -11.81 -17.22
C GLU A 395 -13.25 -12.59 -16.93
N LYS A 396 -13.63 -13.56 -17.78
CA LYS A 396 -14.85 -14.38 -17.56
C LYS A 396 -14.79 -15.18 -16.25
N PHE A 397 -13.62 -15.65 -15.84
CA PHE A 397 -13.46 -16.36 -14.58
C PHE A 397 -13.55 -15.38 -13.39
N VAL A 398 -12.88 -14.24 -13.48
CA VAL A 398 -12.91 -13.18 -12.46
C VAL A 398 -14.33 -12.63 -12.28
N THR A 399 -15.08 -12.38 -13.34
CA THR A 399 -16.48 -11.93 -13.27
C THR A 399 -17.39 -12.90 -12.53
N LYS A 400 -17.12 -14.22 -12.61
CA LYS A 400 -17.86 -15.21 -11.82
C LYS A 400 -17.52 -15.09 -10.34
N VAL A 401 -16.25 -14.89 -10.00
CA VAL A 401 -15.80 -14.66 -8.62
C VAL A 401 -16.45 -13.41 -8.05
N GLU A 402 -16.41 -12.30 -8.77
CA GLU A 402 -17.02 -11.03 -8.37
C GLU A 402 -18.51 -11.20 -8.09
N LYS A 403 -19.23 -11.94 -8.93
CA LYS A 403 -20.64 -12.20 -8.74
C LYS A 403 -20.92 -13.00 -7.47
N GLU A 404 -20.10 -14.02 -7.17
CA GLU A 404 -20.20 -14.79 -5.93
C GLU A 404 -19.87 -13.94 -4.70
N LEU A 405 -18.83 -13.10 -4.77
CA LEU A 405 -18.48 -12.15 -3.71
C LEU A 405 -19.65 -11.19 -3.43
N LEU A 406 -20.21 -10.57 -4.47
CA LEU A 406 -21.33 -9.62 -4.33
C LEU A 406 -22.64 -10.29 -3.89
N ALA A 407 -22.82 -11.58 -4.15
CA ALA A 407 -24.04 -12.31 -3.78
C ALA A 407 -23.99 -12.89 -2.36
N LYS A 408 -22.82 -13.37 -1.91
CA LYS A 408 -22.66 -14.09 -0.64
C LYS A 408 -22.15 -13.23 0.50
N LEU A 409 -21.48 -12.12 0.19
CA LEU A 409 -20.96 -11.23 1.23
C LEU A 409 -22.04 -10.27 1.71
N ASP A 410 -21.97 -9.99 3.00
CA ASP A 410 -22.87 -9.10 3.68
C ASP A 410 -22.63 -7.64 3.25
N LYS A 411 -23.71 -6.96 2.85
CA LYS A 411 -23.67 -5.56 2.39
C LYS A 411 -23.37 -4.59 3.52
N ASP A 412 -23.64 -4.97 4.77
CA ASP A 412 -23.29 -4.13 5.91
C ASP A 412 -21.79 -4.21 6.25
N SER A 413 -21.08 -5.21 5.68
CA SER A 413 -19.66 -5.42 5.89
C SER A 413 -18.80 -4.97 4.71
N VAL A 414 -19.29 -5.14 3.48
CA VAL A 414 -18.56 -4.86 2.23
C VAL A 414 -19.14 -3.65 1.51
N ASP A 415 -18.33 -2.62 1.33
CA ASP A 415 -18.67 -1.40 0.59
C ASP A 415 -18.63 -1.63 -0.93
N SER A 416 -17.50 -2.15 -1.42
CA SER A 416 -17.29 -2.31 -2.86
C SER A 416 -16.28 -3.41 -3.18
N VAL A 417 -16.46 -4.03 -4.35
CA VAL A 417 -15.54 -5.02 -4.91
C VAL A 417 -14.97 -4.46 -6.20
N THR A 418 -13.67 -4.21 -6.23
CA THR A 418 -12.95 -3.74 -7.42
C THR A 418 -12.00 -4.82 -7.88
N SER A 419 -11.80 -4.99 -9.19
CA SER A 419 -10.81 -5.93 -9.70
C SER A 419 -9.97 -5.32 -10.80
N VAL A 420 -8.77 -5.88 -10.97
CA VAL A 420 -7.96 -5.68 -12.15
C VAL A 420 -7.48 -7.03 -12.65
N ILE A 421 -7.75 -7.32 -13.91
CA ILE A 421 -7.29 -8.49 -14.65
C ILE A 421 -6.08 -8.07 -15.48
N GLY A 422 -5.07 -8.92 -15.54
CA GLY A 422 -3.80 -8.68 -16.24
C GLY A 422 -2.63 -8.37 -15.30
N PHE A 423 -2.85 -8.27 -13.99
CA PHE A 423 -1.77 -8.18 -13.00
C PHE A 423 -2.19 -8.72 -11.63
N ARG A 424 -1.21 -9.03 -10.78
CA ARG A 424 -1.38 -9.26 -9.33
C ARG A 424 -0.37 -8.46 -8.52
N MET A 425 -0.70 -8.19 -7.25
CA MET A 425 0.28 -7.73 -6.25
C MET A 425 0.76 -8.91 -5.41
N ASN A 426 2.08 -9.05 -5.32
CA ASN A 426 2.73 -9.97 -4.39
C ASN A 426 2.75 -9.38 -2.97
N ALA A 427 3.02 -10.21 -1.96
CA ALA A 427 3.05 -9.77 -0.56
C ALA A 427 4.15 -8.73 -0.27
N ASP A 428 5.22 -8.69 -1.07
CA ASP A 428 6.27 -7.67 -1.06
C ASP A 428 5.86 -6.35 -1.75
N GLN A 429 4.61 -6.24 -2.21
CA GLN A 429 4.05 -5.13 -2.99
C GLN A 429 4.62 -4.98 -4.41
N SER A 430 5.40 -5.96 -4.89
CA SER A 430 5.78 -5.99 -6.30
C SER A 430 4.57 -6.34 -7.18
N ILE A 431 4.49 -5.70 -8.34
CA ILE A 431 3.45 -5.96 -9.33
C ILE A 431 4.00 -6.94 -10.35
N GLU A 432 3.25 -8.02 -10.56
CA GLU A 432 3.48 -8.98 -11.64
C GLU A 432 2.37 -8.85 -12.68
N SER A 433 2.73 -8.67 -13.94
CA SER A 433 1.79 -8.52 -15.05
C SER A 433 1.74 -9.79 -15.90
N GLY A 434 0.54 -10.19 -16.32
CA GLY A 434 0.31 -11.37 -17.14
C GLY A 434 -1.19 -11.56 -17.41
N GLU A 435 -1.55 -12.01 -18.62
CA GLU A 435 -2.95 -12.19 -19.03
C GLU A 435 -3.72 -13.19 -18.15
N ASN A 436 -3.00 -14.10 -17.49
CA ASN A 436 -3.52 -15.12 -16.60
C ASN A 436 -3.56 -14.70 -15.12
N LEU A 437 -3.20 -13.46 -14.81
CA LEU A 437 -3.13 -12.93 -13.44
C LEU A 437 -4.31 -11.99 -13.16
N PHE A 438 -4.74 -11.95 -11.91
CA PHE A 438 -5.75 -10.99 -11.48
C PHE A 438 -5.59 -10.60 -10.01
N GLN A 439 -6.12 -9.43 -9.69
CA GLN A 439 -6.20 -8.86 -8.36
C GLN A 439 -7.62 -8.37 -8.12
N ILE A 440 -8.23 -8.78 -7.01
CA ILE A 440 -9.50 -8.25 -6.52
C ILE A 440 -9.23 -7.56 -5.19
N PHE A 441 -9.86 -6.41 -5.00
CA PHE A 441 -9.87 -5.60 -3.81
C PHE A 441 -11.29 -5.59 -3.26
N VAL A 442 -11.47 -6.04 -2.03
CA VAL A 442 -12.75 -5.98 -1.32
C VAL A 442 -12.64 -4.86 -0.30
N ASN A 443 -13.24 -3.72 -0.60
CA ASN A 443 -13.33 -2.59 0.31
C ASN A 443 -14.42 -2.87 1.35
N LEU A 444 -14.07 -2.68 2.61
CA LEU A 444 -14.94 -2.91 3.76
C LEU A 444 -15.45 -1.59 4.30
N HIS A 445 -16.69 -1.60 4.76
CA HIS A 445 -17.22 -0.51 5.57
C HIS A 445 -16.39 -0.33 6.85
N GLU A 446 -16.46 0.87 7.42
CA GLU A 446 -15.80 1.17 8.68
C GLU A 446 -16.36 0.33 9.83
N LYS A 447 -15.47 -0.01 10.77
CA LYS A 447 -15.85 -0.82 11.92
C LYS A 447 -16.76 -0.02 12.84
N ALA A 448 -17.92 -0.59 13.18
CA ALA A 448 -18.85 -0.02 14.14
C ALA A 448 -18.21 0.07 15.55
N PRO A 449 -18.56 1.10 16.33
CA PRO A 449 -18.05 1.27 17.69
C PRO A 449 -18.54 0.14 18.62
N GLU A 450 -17.62 -0.61 19.21
CA GLU A 450 -17.93 -1.76 20.07
C GLU A 450 -17.89 -1.43 21.57
N ASN A 451 -16.89 -0.64 21.99
CA ASN A 451 -16.67 -0.38 23.41
C ASN A 451 -17.39 0.91 23.88
N PHE A 452 -17.47 1.08 25.20
CA PHE A 452 -18.12 2.25 25.82
C PHE A 452 -17.53 3.58 25.32
N PHE A 453 -16.20 3.64 25.17
CA PHE A 453 -15.52 4.84 24.73
C PHE A 453 -15.91 5.21 23.29
N ASP A 454 -15.76 4.28 22.36
CA ASP A 454 -16.03 4.49 20.93
C ASP A 454 -17.50 4.81 20.66
N LYS A 455 -18.41 4.26 21.48
CA LYS A 455 -19.86 4.45 21.31
C LYS A 455 -20.39 5.76 21.89
N TYR A 456 -19.86 6.20 23.03
CA TYR A 456 -20.44 7.33 23.78
C TYR A 456 -19.50 8.51 23.95
N ILE A 457 -18.20 8.29 24.05
CA ILE A 457 -17.21 9.33 24.34
C ILE A 457 -16.62 9.86 23.02
N ASN A 458 -16.17 8.96 22.16
CA ASN A 458 -15.51 9.31 20.90
C ASN A 458 -16.34 10.24 20.01
N PRO A 459 -17.65 10.03 19.81
CA PRO A 459 -18.45 10.91 18.95
C PRO A 459 -18.56 12.34 19.48
N ILE A 460 -18.43 12.54 20.81
CA ILE A 460 -18.58 13.85 21.46
C ILE A 460 -17.30 14.67 21.38
N PHE A 461 -16.14 14.02 21.58
CA PHE A 461 -14.84 14.69 21.70
C PHE A 461 -13.98 14.62 20.43
N SER A 462 -14.48 13.99 19.37
CA SER A 462 -13.86 14.00 18.05
C SER A 462 -13.93 15.39 17.41
N LEU A 463 -12.87 15.79 16.70
CA LEU A 463 -12.82 17.07 15.98
C LEU A 463 -13.76 17.10 14.78
N GLU A 464 -13.83 15.99 14.04
CA GLU A 464 -14.73 15.83 12.90
C GLU A 464 -15.30 14.40 12.89
N TYR A 465 -16.22 14.03 13.78
CA TYR A 465 -16.80 12.68 13.76
C TYR A 465 -17.65 12.44 12.50
N ASP A 466 -17.48 11.28 11.86
CA ASP A 466 -18.32 10.80 10.76
C ASP A 466 -18.65 9.33 10.98
N GLY A 467 -19.85 9.06 11.50
CA GLY A 467 -20.33 7.70 11.76
C GLY A 467 -21.17 7.12 10.63
N SER A 468 -21.26 7.80 9.46
CA SER A 468 -22.16 7.38 8.39
C SER A 468 -21.79 6.03 7.77
N ASP A 469 -20.50 5.67 7.79
CA ASP A 469 -19.97 4.43 7.23
C ASP A 469 -19.58 3.39 8.30
N MET A 470 -19.76 3.70 9.60
CA MET A 470 -19.35 2.86 10.72
C MET A 470 -20.38 1.78 11.06
N ILE A 471 -20.61 0.86 10.11
CA ILE A 471 -21.68 -0.15 10.20
C ILE A 471 -21.16 -1.59 10.34
N ARG A 472 -19.88 -1.86 10.06
CA ARG A 472 -19.34 -3.23 10.07
C ARG A 472 -19.08 -3.73 11.49
N HIS A 473 -19.65 -4.87 11.85
CA HIS A 473 -19.45 -5.50 13.17
C HIS A 473 -18.38 -6.61 13.19
N ILE A 474 -18.05 -7.18 12.05
CA ILE A 474 -17.12 -8.31 11.93
C ILE A 474 -15.70 -7.80 11.65
N LYS A 475 -14.68 -8.45 12.23
CA LYS A 475 -13.27 -8.10 11.95
C LYS A 475 -12.87 -8.51 10.52
N ALA A 476 -11.98 -7.74 9.91
CA ALA A 476 -11.43 -8.03 8.59
C ALA A 476 -10.83 -9.44 8.52
N GLN A 477 -10.11 -9.89 9.56
CA GLN A 477 -9.51 -11.23 9.63
C GLN A 477 -10.56 -12.36 9.68
N GLU A 478 -11.74 -12.09 10.25
CA GLU A 478 -12.85 -13.05 10.26
C GLU A 478 -13.53 -13.08 8.89
N LEU A 479 -13.68 -11.92 8.24
CA LEU A 479 -14.16 -11.84 6.86
C LEU A 479 -13.24 -12.54 5.86
N VAL A 480 -11.91 -12.49 6.05
CA VAL A 480 -10.97 -13.29 5.25
C VAL A 480 -11.30 -14.78 5.34
N LYS A 481 -11.53 -15.30 6.55
CA LYS A 481 -11.93 -16.70 6.75
C LYS A 481 -13.30 -17.00 6.15
N ASP A 482 -14.22 -16.06 6.23
CA ASP A 482 -15.57 -16.21 5.67
C ASP A 482 -15.55 -16.25 4.14
N ILE A 483 -14.81 -15.33 3.50
CA ILE A 483 -14.56 -15.32 2.05
C ILE A 483 -13.88 -16.62 1.62
N GLN A 484 -12.83 -17.05 2.34
CA GLN A 484 -12.14 -18.30 2.06
C GLN A 484 -13.11 -19.48 2.03
N ASN A 485 -13.96 -19.60 3.05
CA ASN A 485 -14.85 -20.75 3.20
C ASN A 485 -16.07 -20.71 2.26
N ARG A 486 -16.68 -19.53 2.05
CA ARG A 486 -17.94 -19.39 1.30
C ARG A 486 -17.77 -19.17 -0.19
N VAL A 487 -16.63 -18.61 -0.60
CA VAL A 487 -16.39 -18.19 -1.98
C VAL A 487 -15.19 -18.92 -2.55
N ILE A 488 -14.01 -18.76 -1.96
CA ILE A 488 -12.76 -19.27 -2.52
C ILE A 488 -12.80 -20.79 -2.65
N ASN A 489 -13.11 -21.52 -1.57
CA ASN A 489 -13.12 -22.98 -1.56
C ASN A 489 -14.13 -23.61 -2.53
N GLU A 490 -15.19 -22.88 -2.91
CA GLU A 490 -16.19 -23.35 -3.87
C GLU A 490 -15.73 -23.08 -5.31
N VAL A 491 -15.25 -21.87 -5.56
CA VAL A 491 -14.77 -21.45 -6.89
C VAL A 491 -13.49 -22.18 -7.28
N GLU A 492 -12.58 -22.45 -6.33
CA GLU A 492 -11.31 -23.16 -6.60
C GLU A 492 -11.53 -24.60 -7.11
N GLN A 493 -12.72 -25.18 -6.84
CA GLN A 493 -13.09 -26.50 -7.36
C GLN A 493 -13.53 -26.49 -8.83
N LEU A 494 -13.67 -25.31 -9.45
CA LEU A 494 -13.99 -25.21 -10.86
C LEU A 494 -12.91 -25.89 -11.71
N LYS A 495 -13.33 -26.89 -12.47
CA LYS A 495 -12.49 -27.63 -13.41
C LYS A 495 -13.00 -27.46 -14.83
N ILE A 496 -12.08 -27.24 -15.75
CA ILE A 496 -12.31 -27.29 -17.20
C ILE A 496 -11.33 -28.33 -17.74
N ASP A 497 -11.82 -29.29 -18.53
CA ASP A 497 -11.04 -30.40 -19.07
C ASP A 497 -10.23 -31.17 -18.02
N ASN A 498 -10.86 -31.45 -16.87
CA ASN A 498 -10.25 -32.13 -15.70
C ASN A 498 -9.06 -31.39 -15.03
N LYS A 499 -8.76 -30.16 -15.43
CA LYS A 499 -7.75 -29.30 -14.80
C LYS A 499 -8.41 -28.22 -13.96
N LYS A 500 -7.82 -27.87 -12.83
CA LYS A 500 -8.25 -26.70 -12.04
C LYS A 500 -8.11 -25.45 -12.90
N VAL A 501 -9.12 -24.57 -12.85
CA VAL A 501 -9.08 -23.28 -13.57
C VAL A 501 -8.11 -22.33 -12.89
N PHE A 502 -8.17 -22.26 -11.55
CA PHE A 502 -7.30 -21.46 -10.71
C PHE A 502 -6.12 -22.32 -10.24
N GLU A 503 -4.91 -21.89 -10.58
CA GLU A 503 -3.66 -22.50 -10.11
C GLU A 503 -3.29 -21.97 -8.73
N GLU A 504 -3.54 -20.67 -8.49
CA GLU A 504 -3.40 -20.00 -7.20
C GLU A 504 -4.61 -19.10 -6.98
N PHE A 505 -5.10 -19.04 -5.74
CA PHE A 505 -6.23 -18.18 -5.38
C PHE A 505 -6.26 -17.93 -3.87
N ASN A 506 -5.73 -16.78 -3.44
CA ASN A 506 -5.52 -16.48 -2.02
C ASN A 506 -6.31 -15.23 -1.61
N VAL A 507 -6.88 -15.24 -0.41
CA VAL A 507 -7.48 -14.06 0.23
C VAL A 507 -6.71 -13.71 1.50
N PHE A 508 -6.36 -12.44 1.65
CA PHE A 508 -5.62 -11.95 2.81
C PHE A 508 -5.97 -10.51 3.17
N ALA A 509 -5.69 -10.15 4.42
CA ALA A 509 -5.76 -8.79 4.92
C ALA A 509 -4.33 -8.28 5.11
N GLN A 510 -3.96 -7.19 4.42
CA GLN A 510 -2.62 -6.65 4.53
C GLN A 510 -2.39 -6.02 5.91
N GLN A 511 -1.56 -6.63 6.75
CA GLN A 511 -1.26 -6.09 8.07
C GLN A 511 -0.23 -4.96 8.01
N THR A 512 -0.20 -4.12 9.05
CA THR A 512 0.81 -3.06 9.17
C THR A 512 2.17 -3.66 9.49
N GLY A 513 3.12 -3.45 8.58
CA GLY A 513 4.50 -3.91 8.74
C GLY A 513 5.32 -3.48 7.54
N ILE A 514 6.63 -3.33 7.72
CA ILE A 514 7.57 -3.00 6.63
C ILE A 514 8.03 -4.28 5.90
N VAL A 515 7.71 -5.45 6.44
CA VAL A 515 8.13 -6.76 5.96
C VAL A 515 6.93 -7.46 5.35
N GLY A 516 7.04 -7.85 4.06
CA GLY A 516 6.01 -8.57 3.32
C GLY A 516 5.88 -10.04 3.72
N HIS A 517 6.96 -10.61 4.27
CA HIS A 517 7.03 -11.97 4.79
C HIS A 517 7.81 -11.97 6.12
N ASP A 518 7.44 -12.84 7.05
CA ASP A 518 8.20 -13.01 8.30
C ASP A 518 9.55 -13.71 8.07
N ILE A 519 9.62 -14.58 7.05
CA ILE A 519 10.82 -15.34 6.67
C ILE A 519 10.85 -15.46 5.13
N GLU A 520 11.97 -15.11 4.52
CA GLU A 520 12.28 -15.39 3.11
C GLU A 520 13.46 -16.35 3.02
N ILE A 521 13.38 -17.33 2.11
CA ILE A 521 14.41 -18.37 1.97
C ILE A 521 14.92 -18.34 0.52
N GLY A 522 16.14 -17.88 0.33
CA GLY A 522 16.85 -17.95 -0.95
C GLY A 522 17.43 -19.34 -1.19
N PHE A 523 17.33 -19.83 -2.43
CA PHE A 523 17.91 -21.11 -2.84
C PHE A 523 18.94 -20.87 -3.94
N VAL A 524 20.17 -21.32 -3.70
CA VAL A 524 21.22 -21.36 -4.74
C VAL A 524 21.60 -22.82 -4.94
N ALA A 525 21.50 -23.30 -6.18
CA ALA A 525 21.98 -24.61 -6.56
C ALA A 525 22.66 -24.55 -7.94
N PRO A 526 23.64 -25.44 -8.21
CA PRO A 526 24.34 -25.47 -9.50
C PRO A 526 23.42 -25.70 -10.71
N THR A 527 22.24 -26.29 -10.50
CA THR A 527 21.28 -26.57 -11.57
C THR A 527 19.86 -26.26 -11.14
N GLN A 528 19.07 -25.73 -12.07
CA GLN A 528 17.64 -25.44 -11.89
C GLN A 528 16.84 -26.64 -11.36
N LYS A 529 17.14 -27.84 -11.85
CA LYS A 529 16.46 -29.07 -11.43
C LYS A 529 16.69 -29.40 -9.95
N GLN A 530 17.88 -29.10 -9.43
CA GLN A 530 18.17 -29.26 -8.00
C GLN A 530 17.44 -28.22 -7.17
N THR A 531 17.40 -26.96 -7.61
CA THR A 531 16.66 -25.88 -6.95
C THR A 531 15.18 -26.23 -6.81
N LEU A 532 14.52 -26.63 -7.90
CA LEU A 532 13.10 -26.99 -7.89
C LEU A 532 12.81 -28.19 -6.97
N LYS A 533 13.68 -29.20 -6.98
CA LYS A 533 13.52 -30.36 -6.09
C LYS A 533 13.68 -29.98 -4.61
N ALA A 534 14.63 -29.09 -4.29
CA ALA A 534 14.84 -28.60 -2.94
C ALA A 534 13.65 -27.75 -2.47
N LEU A 535 13.16 -26.86 -3.34
CA LEU A 535 11.99 -26.02 -3.10
C LEU A 535 10.76 -26.86 -2.73
N SER A 536 10.34 -27.79 -3.61
CA SER A 536 9.15 -28.62 -3.35
C SER A 536 9.28 -29.48 -2.08
N MET A 537 10.49 -29.94 -1.77
CA MET A 537 10.74 -30.69 -0.53
C MET A 537 10.61 -29.79 0.70
N LEU A 538 11.08 -28.54 0.63
CA LEU A 538 10.96 -27.58 1.72
C LEU A 538 9.50 -27.18 1.93
N GLU A 539 8.77 -26.82 0.88
CA GLU A 539 7.34 -26.47 0.94
C GLU A 539 6.49 -27.59 1.56
N SER A 540 6.75 -28.84 1.18
CA SER A 540 6.05 -30.00 1.74
C SER A 540 6.32 -30.20 3.24
N ASN A 541 7.49 -29.78 3.73
CA ASN A 541 7.81 -29.88 5.14
C ASN A 541 7.34 -28.67 5.94
N LEU A 542 7.44 -27.47 5.37
CA LEU A 542 6.94 -26.23 5.97
C LEU A 542 5.41 -26.26 6.15
N SER A 543 4.68 -26.79 5.16
CA SER A 543 3.21 -26.93 5.23
C SER A 543 2.71 -27.86 6.35
N LYS A 544 3.58 -28.69 6.93
CA LYS A 544 3.25 -29.54 8.08
C LYS A 544 3.39 -28.82 9.42
N ILE A 545 4.08 -27.67 9.45
CA ILE A 545 4.31 -26.92 10.68
C ILE A 545 3.04 -26.13 11.03
N LYS A 546 2.46 -26.43 12.18
CA LYS A 546 1.26 -25.72 12.66
C LYS A 546 1.56 -24.23 12.83
N GLY A 547 0.82 -23.39 12.11
CA GLY A 547 0.97 -21.94 12.11
C GLY A 547 1.70 -21.38 10.89
N VAL A 548 2.28 -22.23 10.04
CA VAL A 548 2.78 -21.83 8.72
C VAL A 548 1.64 -21.89 7.72
N HIS A 549 1.37 -20.76 7.05
CA HIS A 549 0.35 -20.60 6.02
C HIS A 549 0.92 -19.72 4.89
N ASP A 550 0.28 -19.74 3.73
CA ASP A 550 0.62 -18.88 2.58
C ASP A 550 2.08 -19.00 2.11
N ILE A 551 2.53 -20.24 1.88
CA ILE A 551 3.86 -20.50 1.32
C ILE A 551 3.81 -20.16 -0.17
N ALA A 552 4.46 -19.08 -0.56
CA ALA A 552 4.60 -18.64 -1.95
C ALA A 552 6.05 -18.81 -2.42
N ASP A 553 6.20 -19.17 -3.69
CA ASP A 553 7.50 -19.29 -4.34
C ASP A 553 7.56 -18.48 -5.65
N ASN A 554 8.78 -18.19 -6.08
CA ASN A 554 9.04 -17.44 -7.31
C ASN A 554 9.46 -18.35 -8.48
N ALA A 555 9.45 -19.67 -8.32
CA ALA A 555 9.82 -20.64 -9.35
C ALA A 555 8.63 -20.95 -10.28
N ASN A 556 7.92 -19.89 -10.68
CA ASN A 556 6.76 -19.96 -11.55
C ASN A 556 7.15 -20.48 -12.93
N GLU A 557 6.73 -21.72 -13.24
CA GLU A 557 6.83 -22.25 -14.59
C GLU A 557 6.12 -21.29 -15.55
N GLY A 558 6.87 -20.78 -16.51
CA GLY A 558 6.37 -19.94 -17.59
C GLY A 558 5.83 -20.77 -18.74
N GLU A 559 5.56 -20.08 -19.84
CA GLU A 559 5.04 -20.72 -21.04
C GLU A 559 6.03 -21.75 -21.63
N ARG A 560 5.50 -22.65 -22.45
CA ARG A 560 6.33 -23.57 -23.24
C ARG A 560 7.11 -22.75 -24.25
N GLU A 561 8.43 -22.78 -24.15
CA GLU A 561 9.35 -22.14 -25.08
C GLU A 561 9.77 -23.12 -26.17
N LEU A 562 9.65 -22.71 -27.43
CA LEU A 562 10.22 -23.42 -28.57
C LEU A 562 11.52 -22.72 -28.98
N LYS A 563 12.66 -23.38 -28.74
CA LYS A 563 13.96 -22.97 -29.27
C LYS A 563 14.22 -23.64 -30.61
N LEU A 564 14.59 -22.83 -31.59
CA LEU A 564 14.92 -23.27 -32.94
C LEU A 564 16.41 -23.11 -33.18
N ARG A 565 17.04 -24.13 -33.75
CA ARG A 565 18.43 -24.09 -34.22
C ARG A 565 18.46 -24.49 -35.68
N VAL A 566 19.12 -23.69 -36.53
CA VAL A 566 19.28 -24.07 -37.95
C VAL A 566 20.19 -25.30 -38.03
N ASN A 567 19.71 -26.38 -38.64
CA ASN A 567 20.48 -27.60 -38.82
C ASN A 567 21.47 -27.46 -40.01
N GLU A 568 22.36 -28.44 -40.21
CA GLU A 568 23.36 -28.40 -41.28
C GLU A 568 22.74 -28.23 -42.68
N TYR A 569 21.58 -28.84 -42.92
CA TYR A 569 20.86 -28.70 -44.19
C TYR A 569 20.33 -27.27 -44.38
N GLY A 570 19.71 -26.67 -43.36
CA GLY A 570 19.27 -25.28 -43.39
C GLY A 570 20.42 -24.30 -43.63
N GLN A 571 21.57 -24.53 -42.99
CA GLN A 571 22.78 -23.73 -43.20
C GLN A 571 23.32 -23.87 -44.64
N SER A 572 23.28 -25.08 -45.21
CA SER A 572 23.67 -25.33 -46.61
C SER A 572 22.79 -24.58 -47.62
N LEU A 573 21.56 -24.26 -47.23
CA LEU A 573 20.61 -23.46 -48.01
C LEU A 573 20.73 -21.96 -47.75
N GLY A 574 21.74 -21.53 -46.97
CA GLY A 574 21.98 -20.12 -46.65
C GLY A 574 21.02 -19.53 -45.61
N LEU A 575 20.29 -20.36 -44.85
CA LEU A 575 19.40 -19.90 -43.79
C LEU A 575 20.20 -19.61 -42.51
N SER A 576 19.84 -18.53 -41.82
CA SER A 576 20.37 -18.18 -40.49
C SER A 576 19.24 -18.08 -39.47
N GLU A 577 19.57 -18.15 -38.18
CA GLU A 577 18.62 -17.96 -37.09
C GLU A 577 17.93 -16.59 -37.19
N GLY A 578 18.65 -15.56 -37.62
CA GLY A 578 18.09 -14.23 -37.86
C GLY A 578 17.06 -14.20 -39.00
N TYR A 579 17.31 -14.96 -40.07
CA TYR A 579 16.35 -15.13 -41.17
C TYR A 579 15.06 -15.80 -40.69
N ILE A 580 15.20 -16.90 -39.96
CA ILE A 580 14.06 -17.68 -39.46
C ILE A 580 13.27 -16.89 -38.42
N SER A 581 13.95 -16.22 -37.49
CA SER A 581 13.32 -15.34 -36.51
C SER A 581 12.47 -14.26 -37.19
N SER A 582 12.99 -13.63 -38.25
CA SER A 582 12.25 -12.61 -39.00
C SER A 582 11.04 -13.19 -39.73
N ALA A 583 11.16 -14.38 -40.33
CA ALA A 583 10.07 -15.05 -41.05
C ALA A 583 8.94 -15.50 -40.10
N LEU A 584 9.31 -16.02 -38.92
CA LEU A 584 8.38 -16.45 -37.89
C LEU A 584 7.71 -15.27 -37.17
N ARG A 585 8.46 -14.22 -36.85
CA ARG A 585 7.93 -12.99 -36.23
C ARG A 585 6.76 -12.44 -37.03
N GLY A 586 6.89 -12.44 -38.34
CA GLY A 586 5.82 -12.03 -39.24
C GLY A 586 4.57 -12.90 -39.19
N SER A 587 4.78 -14.21 -39.13
CA SER A 587 3.74 -15.20 -39.39
C SER A 587 2.93 -15.58 -38.15
N PHE A 588 3.56 -15.51 -36.98
CA PHE A 588 2.99 -16.02 -35.73
C PHE A 588 2.75 -14.95 -34.68
N PHE A 589 3.40 -13.80 -34.82
CA PHE A 589 3.34 -12.75 -33.81
C PHE A 589 2.74 -11.48 -34.39
N LYS A 590 1.97 -10.79 -33.55
CA LYS A 590 1.60 -9.39 -33.80
C LYS A 590 2.83 -8.54 -33.51
N GLY A 591 3.61 -8.24 -34.54
CA GLY A 591 4.84 -7.47 -34.41
C GLY A 591 4.63 -5.99 -34.71
N GLU A 592 5.39 -5.11 -34.07
CA GLU A 592 5.55 -3.72 -34.51
C GLU A 592 6.59 -3.66 -35.63
N TYR A 593 6.23 -3.09 -36.79
CA TYR A 593 7.09 -3.03 -37.98
C TYR A 593 7.41 -1.61 -38.43
N ALA A 594 6.59 -0.63 -38.06
CA ALA A 594 6.82 0.77 -38.37
C ALA A 594 6.11 1.69 -37.38
N LYS A 595 6.49 2.97 -37.42
CA LYS A 595 5.88 4.05 -36.64
C LYS A 595 5.45 5.17 -37.58
N ALA A 596 4.19 5.52 -37.52
CA ALA A 596 3.60 6.63 -38.25
C ALA A 596 3.29 7.79 -37.30
N PHE A 597 2.96 8.97 -37.84
CA PHE A 597 2.36 10.06 -37.06
C PHE A 597 1.00 10.47 -37.62
N ASN A 598 -0.04 10.50 -36.80
CA ASN A 598 -1.33 11.11 -37.16
C ASN A 598 -1.45 12.53 -36.55
N GLN A 599 -2.63 13.14 -36.59
CA GLN A 599 -2.85 14.47 -36.00
C GLN A 599 -2.76 14.47 -34.47
N ASN A 600 -2.92 13.30 -33.83
CA ASN A 600 -2.98 13.12 -32.38
C ASN A 600 -1.65 12.59 -31.80
N GLY A 601 -0.67 12.23 -32.64
CA GLY A 601 0.64 11.76 -32.20
C GLY A 601 1.17 10.56 -32.96
N LEU A 602 2.01 9.77 -32.28
CA LEU A 602 2.62 8.55 -32.80
C LEU A 602 1.57 7.44 -32.96
N VAL A 603 1.60 6.72 -34.07
CA VAL A 603 0.75 5.55 -34.33
C VAL A 603 1.65 4.38 -34.66
N ARG A 604 1.48 3.26 -33.96
CA ARG A 604 2.29 2.06 -34.18
C ARG A 604 1.65 1.22 -35.29
N ILE A 605 2.43 0.86 -36.31
CA ILE A 605 1.99 -0.05 -37.35
C ILE A 605 2.35 -1.47 -36.91
N LYS A 606 1.33 -2.23 -36.56
CA LYS A 606 1.46 -3.64 -36.20
C LYS A 606 1.02 -4.51 -37.38
N VAL A 607 1.74 -5.59 -37.62
CA VAL A 607 1.40 -6.56 -38.66
C VAL A 607 1.21 -7.90 -38.01
N GLU A 608 0.16 -8.60 -38.41
CA GLU A 608 -0.13 -9.96 -37.97
C GLU A 608 -0.67 -10.80 -39.13
N ASP A 609 -0.62 -12.12 -39.01
CA ASP A 609 -1.21 -13.04 -39.97
C ASP A 609 -2.61 -13.47 -39.53
N ARG A 610 -3.57 -13.56 -40.47
CA ARG A 610 -4.93 -14.04 -40.19
C ARG A 610 -4.94 -15.46 -39.59
N TYR A 611 -3.94 -16.28 -39.88
CA TYR A 611 -3.85 -17.68 -39.46
C TYR A 611 -2.79 -17.91 -38.37
N LYS A 612 -2.35 -16.85 -37.67
CA LYS A 612 -1.27 -16.89 -36.66
C LYS A 612 -1.53 -17.82 -35.46
N ASP A 613 -2.80 -18.00 -35.06
CA ASP A 613 -3.19 -18.76 -33.84
C ASP A 613 -3.39 -20.27 -34.11
N THR A 614 -3.17 -20.76 -35.34
CA THR A 614 -3.42 -22.18 -35.68
C THR A 614 -2.20 -23.07 -35.39
N GLN A 615 -2.27 -23.93 -34.37
CA GLN A 615 -1.15 -24.76 -33.88
C GLN A 615 -0.53 -25.72 -34.92
N ALA A 616 -1.26 -26.12 -35.96
CA ALA A 616 -0.79 -27.03 -37.02
C ALA A 616 0.26 -26.40 -37.98
N SER A 617 0.69 -25.16 -37.75
CA SER A 617 1.37 -24.35 -38.76
C SER A 617 2.85 -24.06 -38.51
N ILE A 618 3.42 -24.22 -37.31
CA ILE A 618 4.87 -24.01 -37.10
C ILE A 618 5.68 -25.15 -37.75
N ASP A 619 5.37 -26.42 -37.46
CA ASP A 619 6.17 -27.57 -37.94
C ASP A 619 6.16 -27.68 -39.47
N ASN A 620 5.01 -27.35 -40.07
CA ASN A 620 4.82 -27.34 -41.53
C ASN A 620 4.96 -25.94 -42.13
N PHE A 621 5.50 -24.97 -41.37
CA PHE A 621 5.70 -23.63 -41.87
C PHE A 621 6.66 -23.67 -43.06
N LYS A 622 6.26 -23.10 -44.18
CA LYS A 622 7.07 -23.09 -45.40
C LYS A 622 7.92 -21.83 -45.43
N LEU A 623 9.22 -22.03 -45.53
CA LEU A 623 10.21 -20.97 -45.74
C LEU A 623 10.65 -20.96 -47.19
N THR A 624 10.80 -19.76 -47.76
CA THR A 624 11.50 -19.59 -49.03
C THR A 624 12.98 -19.39 -48.74
N THR A 625 13.88 -20.11 -49.40
CA THR A 625 15.33 -19.92 -49.29
C THR A 625 15.75 -18.68 -50.09
N PRO A 626 16.96 -18.12 -49.87
CA PRO A 626 17.51 -17.04 -50.70
C PRO A 626 17.49 -17.37 -52.21
N ASP A 627 17.72 -18.64 -52.55
CA ASP A 627 17.65 -19.18 -53.91
C ASP A 627 16.21 -19.48 -54.41
N SER A 628 15.19 -18.94 -53.74
CA SER A 628 13.77 -19.09 -54.10
C SER A 628 13.21 -20.52 -54.07
N LYS A 629 13.85 -21.46 -53.36
CA LYS A 629 13.27 -22.80 -53.11
C LYS A 629 12.36 -22.76 -51.89
N VAL A 630 11.34 -23.61 -51.84
CA VAL A 630 10.45 -23.71 -50.69
C VAL A 630 10.81 -24.95 -49.88
N VAL A 631 11.07 -24.76 -48.59
CA VAL A 631 11.43 -25.82 -47.63
C VAL A 631 10.55 -25.72 -46.39
N ALA A 632 10.26 -26.84 -45.72
CA ALA A 632 9.53 -26.80 -44.46
C ALA A 632 10.47 -26.47 -43.30
N LEU A 633 9.99 -25.74 -42.30
CA LEU A 633 10.76 -25.33 -41.13
C LEU A 633 11.36 -26.53 -40.40
N LYS A 634 10.61 -27.62 -40.25
CA LYS A 634 11.10 -28.88 -39.66
C LYS A 634 12.27 -29.53 -40.39
N ASP A 635 12.42 -29.29 -41.69
CA ASP A 635 13.48 -29.92 -42.48
C ASP A 635 14.80 -29.16 -42.32
N VAL A 636 14.73 -27.86 -41.96
CA VAL A 636 15.88 -26.95 -41.87
C VAL A 636 16.20 -26.49 -40.44
N CYS A 637 15.40 -26.87 -39.46
CA CYS A 637 15.61 -26.55 -38.05
C CYS A 637 15.39 -27.74 -37.14
N ASP A 638 16.22 -27.82 -36.10
CA ASP A 638 16.00 -28.66 -34.94
C ASP A 638 15.11 -27.91 -33.93
N PHE A 639 14.13 -28.62 -33.37
CA PHE A 639 13.12 -28.07 -32.47
C PHE A 639 13.39 -28.55 -31.05
N TYR A 640 13.61 -27.60 -30.13
CA TYR A 640 13.83 -27.88 -28.72
C TYR A 640 12.72 -27.24 -27.91
N TYR A 641 11.80 -28.05 -27.39
CA TYR A 641 10.78 -27.59 -26.46
C TYR A 641 11.34 -27.61 -25.04
N GLN A 642 11.32 -26.46 -24.38
CA GLN A 642 11.63 -26.34 -22.96
C GLN A 642 10.57 -25.50 -22.26
N LYS A 643 10.53 -25.53 -20.93
CA LYS A 643 9.77 -24.57 -20.14
C LYS A 643 10.76 -23.58 -19.54
N SER A 644 10.50 -22.28 -19.73
CA SER A 644 11.23 -21.23 -19.03
C SER A 644 10.49 -20.87 -17.74
N PHE A 645 11.14 -20.14 -16.84
CA PHE A 645 10.43 -19.45 -15.77
C PHE A 645 9.84 -18.13 -16.28
N VAL A 646 8.75 -17.68 -15.65
CA VAL A 646 8.15 -16.37 -15.93
C VAL A 646 9.16 -15.24 -15.67
N ARG A 647 9.91 -15.36 -14.57
CA ARG A 647 10.92 -14.38 -14.17
C ARG A 647 12.10 -15.09 -13.51
N ILE A 648 13.30 -14.58 -13.76
CA ILE A 648 14.52 -15.04 -13.08
C ILE A 648 14.97 -13.92 -12.14
N PHE A 649 15.05 -14.24 -10.86
CA PHE A 649 15.64 -13.36 -9.85
C PHE A 649 17.10 -13.72 -9.69
N LYS A 650 17.95 -12.68 -9.66
CA LYS A 650 19.36 -12.83 -9.36
C LYS A 650 19.72 -11.99 -8.16
N GLU A 651 20.37 -12.60 -7.20
CA GLU A 651 20.87 -11.94 -6.00
C GLU A 651 22.39 -12.06 -5.97
N ASP A 652 23.09 -10.94 -5.80
CA ASP A 652 24.56 -10.87 -5.83
C ASP A 652 25.24 -11.45 -7.10
N GLY A 653 24.49 -11.61 -8.19
CA GLY A 653 24.99 -12.05 -9.50
C GLY A 653 24.61 -13.48 -9.89
N ASP A 654 24.08 -14.27 -8.96
CA ASP A 654 23.68 -15.67 -9.18
C ASP A 654 22.21 -15.80 -9.61
#